data_AF-W9CN54-F1
#
_entry.id   AF-W9CN54-F1
#
_cell.length_a   1.000
_cell.length_b   1.000
_cell.length_c   1.000
_cell.angle_alpha   90.00
_cell.angle_beta   90.00
_cell.angle_gamma   90.00
#
_symmetry.space_group_name_H-M   'P 1'
#
loop_
_entity.id
_entity.type
_entity.pdbx_description
1 polymer ?
#
loop_
_entity_poly.entity_id
_entity_poly.type
_entity_poly.pdbx_seq_one_letter_code
_entity_poly.pdbx_strand_id
1 'polypeptide(L)'
;MKTFQSFDIDDAKVEERRSLLPKTIRRTKRVKITKGSPAWPGLIVATVLFVWWTWFVILDIVGSKEPTFDADDKIYYDFEEIIPSEKLRWYPCHEVYGPTFSCARLTVPMDYHRPLNESDDNPKVHIALVLLPGNHTGDRNFSKSPLLLNPGGPGGSGTIFALVAGRLVQSIVGEDQDVIGFDPRGIGATTPRADCFSYGGTYDGVGDDQARGDYHRILFTATGAGIGIANSSSTALRHLDARAKTMAKLCAEKDSLSGKDSIFRHAGTPSVARDMLSIVDAWDEWRLDMIKTSPYYEPGDVDLSGEKGSEDESEEASLETKGKLVYWGFSYGTLLGSTFAAMFPDRVGRLVLDGVVDADNYVAPIWRESQRDADKVWSSFFKYCQEAKSACQFYRANDEVADIEQRFESVMKTIKENPISLVMKDTQIPSILTYSDIKFIIFTTLYGPMQGFRSVAALLDVLERNLGDWIEFEPIPPSYDLKPVCAHSQPRWSYPDDAQRAILCGDKKYPLNQTFSDIESMFEDLAAQSAFADAWMTVMIQCSGYNIKSIDSPMQWGDYPAHRQKPIKTAFPLLYISNSADPVTPLIAGLKMSAKFVDAGFFEQESEGHCTIAVKSRCTIEKVRAYFREGKVPDPPRLGGKGTNLLDGEWEKCPADERPWHEYQPTAQVANDDMEAAELGRMEAWGGIRDAFAQIDHWGARELRRFEFAL
;
A
#
# COMPACT_ATOMS: atom_id res chain seq x y z
N MET A 1 15.33 -37.02 46.92
CA MET A 1 16.58 -36.80 47.69
C MET A 1 16.88 -35.30 47.70
N LYS A 2 16.78 -34.66 48.89
CA LYS A 2 17.27 -33.32 49.31
C LYS A 2 16.84 -32.13 48.43
N THR A 3 15.73 -31.40 48.60
CA THR A 3 15.07 -30.67 49.73
C THR A 3 15.68 -29.30 50.09
N PHE A 4 14.79 -28.28 50.16
CA PHE A 4 14.87 -26.92 50.77
C PHE A 4 15.60 -25.82 49.96
N GLN A 5 15.16 -24.54 49.86
CA GLN A 5 14.17 -23.77 50.63
C GLN A 5 13.77 -22.48 49.90
N SER A 6 12.57 -22.01 50.22
CA SER A 6 11.91 -20.74 49.90
C SER A 6 12.65 -19.46 50.33
N PHE A 7 12.41 -18.36 49.63
CA PHE A 7 12.30 -17.04 50.27
C PHE A 7 11.05 -16.32 49.74
N ASP A 8 10.09 -16.20 50.65
CA ASP A 8 8.87 -15.43 50.59
C ASP A 8 9.00 -14.41 51.72
N ILE A 9 8.91 -13.12 51.41
CA ILE A 9 8.74 -12.06 52.41
C ILE A 9 7.74 -11.07 51.82
N ASP A 10 6.51 -11.21 52.27
CA ASP A 10 5.51 -10.16 52.25
C ASP A 10 5.37 -9.58 53.68
N ASP A 11 4.75 -8.40 53.74
CA ASP A 11 4.25 -7.65 54.90
C ASP A 11 5.16 -6.66 55.67
N ALA A 12 4.96 -5.39 55.27
CA ALA A 12 4.38 -4.32 56.10
C ALA A 12 5.27 -3.43 57.01
N LYS A 13 4.97 -2.12 56.90
CA LYS A 13 5.24 -0.96 57.79
C LYS A 13 6.62 -0.30 57.69
N VAL A 14 6.68 0.89 57.10
CA VAL A 14 7.12 2.11 57.81
C VAL A 14 6.43 3.33 57.19
N GLU A 15 5.41 3.83 57.90
CA GLU A 15 4.89 5.18 57.77
C GLU A 15 5.66 6.09 58.76
N GLU A 16 5.85 7.35 58.35
CA GLU A 16 6.07 8.52 59.21
C GLU A 16 7.44 8.75 59.89
N ARG A 17 8.17 9.78 59.42
CA ARG A 17 8.69 10.88 60.28
C ARG A 17 9.26 12.08 59.49
N ARG A 18 8.42 13.11 59.38
CA ARG A 18 8.65 14.56 59.61
C ARG A 18 9.96 15.24 59.17
N SER A 19 9.80 16.06 58.12
CA SER A 19 10.05 17.52 58.09
C SER A 19 11.00 18.16 59.12
N LEU A 20 12.11 18.74 58.65
CA LEU A 20 12.64 20.02 59.15
C LEU A 20 13.37 20.79 58.02
N LEU A 21 12.75 21.90 57.63
CA LEU A 21 13.28 23.08 56.91
C LEU A 21 14.49 23.71 57.67
N PRO A 22 15.35 24.59 57.08
CA PRO A 22 14.90 25.82 56.42
C PRO A 22 15.71 26.42 55.25
N LYS A 23 15.01 27.31 54.53
CA LYS A 23 15.53 28.33 53.61
C LYS A 23 16.06 29.57 54.36
N THR A 24 17.01 30.25 53.71
CA THR A 24 17.26 31.72 53.65
C THR A 24 18.03 32.48 54.75
N ILE A 25 19.16 33.14 54.34
CA ILE A 25 19.47 34.61 54.41
C ILE A 25 20.93 35.01 54.84
N ARG A 26 21.54 35.85 53.98
CA ARG A 26 22.46 37.03 54.18
C ARG A 26 24.01 36.96 54.09
N ARG A 27 24.48 37.84 53.18
CA ARG A 27 25.54 38.88 53.27
C ARG A 27 27.04 38.51 53.21
N THR A 28 27.62 38.81 52.05
CA THR A 28 28.87 39.56 51.77
C THR A 28 29.91 39.72 52.90
N LYS A 29 31.15 39.27 52.63
CA LYS A 29 32.39 40.01 52.92
C LYS A 29 33.40 39.84 51.79
N ARG A 30 33.95 40.98 51.33
CA ARG A 30 35.11 41.06 50.42
C ARG A 30 36.34 40.48 51.12
N VAL A 31 37.11 39.67 50.41
CA VAL A 31 38.50 39.36 50.78
C VAL A 31 39.42 39.81 49.63
N LYS A 32 40.45 40.56 49.99
CA LYS A 32 41.45 41.17 49.12
C LYS A 32 42.33 40.10 48.46
N ILE A 33 42.62 40.32 47.19
CA ILE A 33 43.62 39.60 46.40
C ILE A 33 45.02 40.10 46.78
N THR A 34 45.92 39.19 47.14
CA THR A 34 47.38 39.42 47.15
C THR A 34 48.05 38.49 46.17
N LYS A 35 48.95 39.07 45.36
CA LYS A 35 49.67 38.47 44.22
C LYS A 35 50.56 37.28 44.62
N GLY A 36 50.50 36.22 43.82
CA GLY A 36 51.47 35.12 43.79
C GLY A 36 50.95 33.95 42.94
N SER A 37 51.32 33.90 41.66
CA SER A 37 51.23 32.72 40.77
C SER A 37 52.68 32.28 40.52
N PRO A 38 53.04 31.00 40.30
CA PRO A 38 52.32 29.96 39.54
C PRO A 38 52.27 28.60 40.29
N ALA A 39 51.55 27.56 39.89
CA ALA A 39 51.33 27.08 38.55
C ALA A 39 49.99 26.35 38.44
N TRP A 40 49.23 26.74 37.41
CA TRP A 40 47.93 26.22 37.02
C TRP A 40 47.97 25.32 35.76
N PRO A 41 48.93 24.38 35.54
CA PRO A 41 48.76 23.45 34.42
C PRO A 41 47.58 22.51 34.67
N GLY A 42 47.46 22.00 35.91
CA GLY A 42 46.43 21.02 36.27
C GLY A 42 45.00 21.56 36.18
N LEU A 43 44.76 22.80 36.62
CA LEU A 43 43.41 23.37 36.57
C LEU A 43 43.02 23.81 35.16
N ILE A 44 43.97 24.29 34.34
CA ILE A 44 43.69 24.60 32.92
C ILE A 44 43.38 23.32 32.16
N VAL A 45 44.16 22.26 32.36
CA VAL A 45 43.90 20.95 31.73
C VAL A 45 42.56 20.37 32.22
N ALA A 46 42.26 20.44 33.51
CA ALA A 46 40.97 19.95 34.03
C ALA A 46 39.78 20.78 33.51
N THR A 47 39.93 22.10 33.36
CA THR A 47 38.86 22.95 32.81
C THR A 47 38.69 22.72 31.31
N VAL A 48 39.79 22.53 30.57
CA VAL A 48 39.74 22.20 29.14
C VAL A 48 39.12 20.81 28.93
N LEU A 49 39.47 19.81 29.73
CA LEU A 49 38.87 18.48 29.67
C LEU A 49 37.41 18.48 30.08
N PHE A 50 37.03 19.28 31.09
CA PHE A 50 35.63 19.41 31.49
C PHE A 50 34.80 20.14 30.43
N VAL A 51 35.32 21.23 29.83
CA VAL A 51 34.66 21.93 28.72
C VAL A 51 34.61 21.08 27.46
N TRP A 52 35.67 20.30 27.17
CA TRP A 52 35.69 19.36 26.05
C TRP A 52 34.70 18.22 26.27
N TRP A 53 34.64 17.65 27.48
CA TRP A 53 33.67 16.63 27.84
C TRP A 53 32.24 17.16 27.84
N THR A 54 31.97 18.35 28.38
CA THR A 54 30.63 18.96 28.31
C THR A 54 30.27 19.39 26.89
N TRP A 55 31.22 19.81 26.06
CA TRP A 55 30.98 20.12 24.64
C TRP A 55 30.57 18.87 23.86
N PHE A 56 31.25 17.73 24.06
CA PHE A 56 30.88 16.46 23.43
C PHE A 56 29.57 15.88 23.99
N VAL A 57 29.34 15.97 25.30
CA VAL A 57 28.09 15.50 25.93
C VAL A 57 26.91 16.41 25.55
N ILE A 58 27.11 17.72 25.41
CA ILE A 58 26.08 18.65 24.92
C ILE A 58 25.86 18.47 23.41
N LEU A 59 26.87 18.14 22.61
CA LEU A 59 26.67 17.79 21.20
C LEU A 59 25.93 16.45 21.03
N ASP A 60 26.14 15.47 21.91
CA ASP A 60 25.36 14.22 21.94
C ASP A 60 23.92 14.45 22.44
N ILE A 61 23.70 15.36 23.39
CA ILE A 61 22.36 15.69 23.93
C ILE A 61 21.60 16.66 23.00
N VAL A 62 22.31 17.54 22.29
CA VAL A 62 21.80 18.50 21.31
C VAL A 62 22.12 18.00 19.90
N GLY A 63 22.05 16.68 19.70
CA GLY A 63 21.80 16.06 18.39
C GLY A 63 20.39 16.41 17.89
N SER A 64 20.02 17.70 17.92
CA SER A 64 19.00 18.24 17.05
C SER A 64 19.57 18.15 15.64
N LYS A 65 18.92 17.35 14.79
CA LYS A 65 19.08 17.38 13.34
C LYS A 65 19.26 18.83 12.90
N GLU A 66 20.45 19.19 12.41
CA GLU A 66 20.51 20.37 11.56
C GLU A 66 19.71 20.03 10.31
N PRO A 67 18.69 20.83 9.93
CA PRO A 67 18.04 20.65 8.65
C PRO A 67 19.10 20.80 7.56
N THR A 68 19.10 19.90 6.59
CA THR A 68 19.93 20.01 5.40
C THR A 68 19.49 21.25 4.63
N PHE A 69 20.26 22.32 4.72
CA PHE A 69 20.04 23.53 3.95
C PHE A 69 20.60 23.32 2.53
N ASP A 70 19.72 23.30 1.53
CA ASP A 70 20.11 23.48 0.13
C ASP A 70 20.45 24.96 -0.12
N ALA A 71 21.13 25.24 -1.23
CA ALA A 71 21.68 26.55 -1.65
C ALA A 71 20.65 27.71 -1.76
N ASP A 72 19.37 27.45 -1.48
CA ASP A 72 18.22 28.37 -1.55
C ASP A 72 17.42 28.50 -0.23
N ASP A 73 17.90 28.01 0.93
CA ASP A 73 17.24 28.14 2.25
C ASP A 73 15.80 27.54 2.34
N LYS A 74 15.43 26.59 1.48
CA LYS A 74 14.10 25.94 1.49
C LYS A 74 14.04 24.82 2.54
N ILE A 75 13.03 24.88 3.42
CA ILE A 75 12.74 23.86 4.43
C ILE A 75 11.78 22.82 3.84
N TYR A 76 12.18 21.55 3.84
CA TYR A 76 11.32 20.40 3.51
C TYR A 76 10.86 19.70 4.78
N TYR A 77 9.60 19.30 4.80
CA TYR A 77 8.94 18.74 5.99
C TYR A 77 8.73 17.23 5.87
N ASP A 78 9.00 16.51 6.95
CA ASP A 78 8.47 15.17 7.18
C ASP A 78 7.01 15.23 7.66
N PHE A 79 6.21 14.18 7.45
CA PHE A 79 4.79 14.16 7.85
C PHE A 79 4.59 14.43 9.35
N GLU A 80 5.52 13.98 10.19
CA GLU A 80 5.49 14.19 11.63
C GLU A 80 5.66 15.66 12.02
N GLU A 81 6.29 16.47 11.16
CA GLU A 81 6.54 17.90 11.38
C GLU A 81 5.39 18.77 10.85
N ILE A 82 4.56 18.23 9.96
CA ILE A 82 3.38 18.92 9.40
C ILE A 82 2.28 18.98 10.46
N ILE A 83 1.81 20.21 10.73
CA ILE A 83 0.69 20.46 11.64
C ILE A 83 -0.62 20.05 10.94
N PRO A 84 -1.39 19.09 11.49
CA PRO A 84 -2.67 18.71 10.91
C PRO A 84 -3.70 19.85 10.93
N SER A 85 -4.56 19.89 9.92
CA SER A 85 -5.56 20.94 9.75
C SER A 85 -6.83 20.40 9.10
N GLU A 86 -7.99 20.95 9.45
CA GLU A 86 -9.28 20.62 8.81
C GLU A 86 -9.40 21.19 7.39
N LYS A 87 -8.57 22.20 7.08
CA LYS A 87 -8.35 22.71 5.72
C LYS A 87 -7.02 22.24 5.16
N LEU A 88 -6.92 22.09 3.84
CA LEU A 88 -5.64 21.76 3.21
C LEU A 88 -4.62 22.89 3.41
N ARG A 89 -3.44 22.50 3.89
CA ARG A 89 -2.25 23.33 4.03
C ARG A 89 -1.07 22.53 3.52
N TRP A 90 -0.54 22.98 2.39
CA TRP A 90 0.54 22.30 1.68
C TRP A 90 1.90 22.81 2.15
N TYR A 91 2.80 21.87 2.42
CA TYR A 91 4.18 22.11 2.83
C TYR A 91 5.13 21.45 1.83
N PRO A 92 6.23 22.07 1.42
CA PRO A 92 7.25 21.39 0.62
C PRO A 92 7.73 20.13 1.35
N CYS A 93 7.81 19.00 0.65
CA CYS A 93 8.26 17.74 1.25
C CYS A 93 9.01 16.88 0.23
N HIS A 94 9.76 15.89 0.73
CA HIS A 94 10.33 14.81 -0.06
C HIS A 94 11.24 15.25 -1.24
N GLU A 95 12.19 16.16 -0.97
CA GLU A 95 13.17 16.66 -1.95
C GLU A 95 13.89 15.55 -2.73
N VAL A 96 14.17 14.42 -2.09
CA VAL A 96 14.84 13.25 -2.70
C VAL A 96 14.09 12.73 -3.92
N TYR A 97 12.76 12.84 -3.95
CA TYR A 97 11.93 12.46 -5.10
C TYR A 97 11.72 13.63 -6.09
N GLY A 98 12.17 14.83 -5.72
CA GLY A 98 12.23 16.04 -6.52
C GLY A 98 11.62 17.26 -5.80
N PRO A 99 11.97 18.49 -6.22
CA PRO A 99 11.63 19.73 -5.51
C PRO A 99 10.16 20.15 -5.65
N THR A 100 9.32 19.33 -6.30
CA THR A 100 7.96 19.70 -6.71
C THR A 100 6.85 19.13 -5.84
N PHE A 101 7.14 18.19 -4.94
CA PHE A 101 6.11 17.58 -4.10
C PHE A 101 5.71 18.47 -2.91
N SER A 102 4.43 18.43 -2.60
CA SER A 102 3.87 19.07 -1.42
C SER A 102 3.08 18.09 -0.57
N CYS A 103 3.17 18.20 0.75
CA CYS A 103 2.50 17.31 1.69
C CYS A 103 1.50 18.08 2.55
N ALA A 104 0.43 17.40 2.93
CA ALA A 104 -0.57 17.92 3.86
C ALA A 104 -1.08 16.82 4.80
N ARG A 105 -1.61 17.24 5.95
CA ARG A 105 -2.30 16.37 6.91
C ARG A 105 -3.73 16.85 7.12
N LEU A 106 -4.66 16.29 6.35
CA LEU A 106 -6.07 16.66 6.39
C LEU A 106 -6.75 15.99 7.59
N THR A 107 -7.37 16.79 8.43
CA THR A 107 -8.07 16.33 9.63
C THR A 107 -9.51 15.98 9.31
N VAL A 108 -9.88 14.73 9.57
CA VAL A 108 -11.22 14.17 9.37
C VAL A 108 -11.71 13.53 10.67
N PRO A 109 -13.03 13.33 10.86
CA PRO A 109 -13.53 12.66 12.05
C PRO A 109 -13.10 11.17 12.09
N MET A 110 -12.78 10.66 13.28
CA MET A 110 -12.61 9.23 13.50
C MET A 110 -13.91 8.49 13.17
N ASP A 111 -15.01 8.94 13.79
CA ASP A 111 -16.36 8.45 13.56
C ASP A 111 -17.19 9.50 12.81
N TYR A 112 -17.60 9.19 11.57
CA TYR A 112 -18.44 10.08 10.76
C TYR A 112 -19.88 10.21 11.28
N HIS A 113 -20.31 9.37 12.22
CA HIS A 113 -21.58 9.55 12.94
C HIS A 113 -21.45 10.56 14.10
N ARG A 114 -20.24 11.08 14.36
CA ARG A 114 -19.92 12.14 15.33
C ARG A 114 -19.10 13.25 14.66
N PRO A 115 -19.69 14.17 13.88
CA PRO A 115 -18.93 15.16 13.10
C PRO A 115 -17.99 16.05 13.95
N LEU A 116 -16.86 16.47 13.36
CA LEU A 116 -15.84 17.31 14.04
C LEU A 116 -16.41 18.59 14.67
N ASN A 117 -17.38 19.21 14.01
CA ASN A 117 -17.96 20.50 14.43
C ASN A 117 -19.10 20.34 15.45
N GLU A 118 -19.57 19.12 15.66
CA GLU A 118 -20.71 18.82 16.55
C GLU A 118 -20.30 18.05 17.80
N SER A 119 -19.06 17.52 17.84
CA SER A 119 -18.54 16.66 18.90
C SER A 119 -17.08 17.01 19.17
N ASP A 120 -16.83 17.98 20.05
CA ASP A 120 -15.47 18.40 20.45
C ASP A 120 -14.64 17.24 21.05
N ASP A 121 -15.31 16.20 21.54
CA ASP A 121 -14.73 14.98 22.10
C ASP A 121 -14.55 13.85 21.05
N ASN A 122 -14.82 14.10 19.76
CA ASN A 122 -14.57 13.11 18.71
C ASN A 122 -13.06 13.03 18.43
N PRO A 123 -12.43 11.86 18.59
CA PRO A 123 -11.07 11.66 18.12
C PRO A 123 -10.97 11.99 16.63
N LYS A 124 -9.78 12.45 16.24
CA LYS A 124 -9.51 12.89 14.88
C LYS A 124 -8.60 11.88 14.17
N VAL A 125 -8.76 11.79 12.86
CA VAL A 125 -7.80 11.11 11.97
C VAL A 125 -7.14 12.19 11.13
N HIS A 126 -5.83 12.09 10.96
CA HIS A 126 -5.03 13.03 10.16
C HIS A 126 -4.51 12.30 8.93
N ILE A 127 -5.27 12.41 7.83
CA ILE A 127 -4.99 11.79 6.54
C ILE A 127 -3.75 12.43 5.93
N ALA A 128 -2.74 11.62 5.65
CA ALA A 128 -1.53 12.04 4.96
C ALA A 128 -1.79 12.11 3.44
N LEU A 129 -1.37 13.23 2.85
CA LEU A 129 -1.54 13.54 1.43
C LEU A 129 -0.20 13.97 0.83
N VAL A 130 0.12 13.46 -0.35
CA VAL A 130 1.20 13.95 -1.23
C VAL A 130 0.55 14.49 -2.50
N LEU A 131 0.82 15.74 -2.83
CA LEU A 131 0.45 16.41 -4.07
C LEU A 131 1.66 16.52 -4.97
N LEU A 132 1.51 16.06 -6.21
CA LEU A 132 2.31 16.45 -7.35
C LEU A 132 1.50 17.44 -8.19
N PRO A 133 1.90 18.73 -8.21
CA PRO A 133 1.23 19.73 -9.04
C PRO A 133 1.39 19.42 -10.53
N GLY A 134 0.35 19.71 -11.30
CA GLY A 134 0.37 19.71 -12.76
C GLY A 134 1.07 20.95 -13.33
N ASN A 135 1.55 20.82 -14.55
CA ASN A 135 2.10 21.92 -15.35
C ASN A 135 0.98 22.73 -16.00
N HIS A 136 0.31 23.56 -15.21
CA HIS A 136 -0.79 24.40 -15.69
C HIS A 136 -0.25 25.63 -16.46
N THR A 137 -0.96 26.03 -17.53
CA THR A 137 -0.64 27.24 -18.31
C THR A 137 -1.77 28.27 -18.21
N GLY A 138 -1.42 29.57 -18.15
CA GLY A 138 -2.39 30.67 -18.04
C GLY A 138 -2.84 30.95 -16.60
N ASP A 139 -4.03 31.55 -16.42
CA ASP A 139 -4.55 32.02 -15.11
C ASP A 139 -5.05 30.88 -14.19
N ARG A 140 -4.99 29.62 -14.64
CA ARG A 140 -5.39 28.44 -13.87
C ARG A 140 -4.16 27.88 -13.18
N ASN A 141 -4.12 27.92 -11.85
CA ASN A 141 -2.98 27.42 -11.09
C ASN A 141 -3.08 25.91 -10.76
N PHE A 142 -4.27 25.32 -10.82
CA PHE A 142 -4.57 23.95 -10.38
C PHE A 142 -5.77 23.35 -11.14
N SER A 143 -5.82 22.02 -11.21
CA SER A 143 -6.92 21.21 -11.74
C SER A 143 -8.21 21.53 -11.00
N LYS A 144 -9.35 21.49 -11.73
CA LYS A 144 -10.68 21.60 -11.09
C LYS A 144 -10.85 20.53 -10.01
N SER A 145 -10.45 19.30 -10.32
CA SER A 145 -10.32 18.19 -9.37
C SER A 145 -8.98 17.47 -9.59
N PRO A 146 -8.27 17.12 -8.51
CA PRO A 146 -7.03 16.37 -8.61
C PRO A 146 -7.34 14.90 -8.88
N LEU A 147 -6.40 14.19 -9.52
CA LEU A 147 -6.46 12.75 -9.68
C LEU A 147 -5.99 12.09 -8.39
N LEU A 148 -6.90 11.43 -7.67
CA LEU A 148 -6.55 10.62 -6.50
C LEU A 148 -6.08 9.23 -6.92
N LEU A 149 -4.94 8.79 -6.38
CA LEU A 149 -4.40 7.46 -6.63
C LEU A 149 -4.55 6.55 -5.42
N ASN A 150 -4.84 5.27 -5.68
CA ASN A 150 -4.77 4.23 -4.66
C ASN A 150 -4.22 2.92 -5.25
N PRO A 151 -3.12 2.38 -4.72
CA PRO A 151 -2.52 1.16 -5.25
C PRO A 151 -3.22 -0.13 -4.80
N GLY A 152 -4.14 -0.06 -3.84
CA GLY A 152 -4.82 -1.23 -3.30
C GLY A 152 -4.07 -1.89 -2.14
N GLY A 153 -3.97 -3.23 -2.17
CA GLY A 153 -3.56 -4.05 -1.03
C GLY A 153 -4.71 -4.89 -0.48
N PRO A 154 -5.55 -4.40 0.48
CA PRO A 154 -5.46 -3.12 1.20
C PRO A 154 -4.17 -2.99 2.01
N GLY A 155 -3.86 -1.81 2.53
CA GLY A 155 -2.62 -1.54 3.27
C GLY A 155 -1.51 -0.87 2.44
N GLY A 156 -1.67 -0.76 1.12
CA GLY A 156 -0.74 -0.03 0.27
C GLY A 156 -0.80 1.47 0.53
N SER A 157 0.36 2.11 0.67
CA SER A 157 0.47 3.57 0.86
C SER A 157 0.27 4.32 -0.46
N GLY A 158 -0.77 5.14 -0.53
CA GLY A 158 -1.02 5.98 -1.69
C GLY A 158 -0.06 7.17 -1.77
N THR A 159 0.46 7.66 -0.63
CA THR A 159 1.48 8.72 -0.61
C THR A 159 2.77 8.23 -1.27
N ILE A 160 3.26 7.04 -0.90
CA ILE A 160 4.43 6.41 -1.54
C ILE A 160 4.16 6.18 -3.02
N PHE A 161 2.98 5.66 -3.38
CA PHE A 161 2.67 5.42 -4.78
C PHE A 161 2.73 6.71 -5.62
N ALA A 162 2.22 7.82 -5.11
CA ALA A 162 2.32 9.10 -5.82
C ALA A 162 3.76 9.62 -5.92
N LEU A 163 4.61 9.39 -4.92
CA LEU A 163 6.03 9.76 -4.98
C LEU A 163 6.77 9.00 -6.09
N VAL A 164 6.53 7.70 -6.22
CA VAL A 164 7.27 6.85 -7.18
C VAL A 164 6.62 6.79 -8.57
N ALA A 165 5.31 6.98 -8.68
CA ALA A 165 4.56 6.83 -9.93
C ALA A 165 3.86 8.11 -10.42
N GLY A 166 3.74 9.16 -9.61
CA GLY A 166 2.91 10.33 -9.92
C GLY A 166 3.26 11.03 -11.24
N ARG A 167 4.56 11.23 -11.52
CA ARG A 167 5.02 11.82 -12.79
C ARG A 167 4.74 10.92 -13.99
N LEU A 168 4.93 9.61 -13.82
CA LEU A 168 4.63 8.63 -14.86
C LEU A 168 3.13 8.62 -15.16
N VAL A 169 2.29 8.73 -14.14
CA VAL A 169 0.84 8.89 -14.28
C VAL A 169 0.51 10.18 -15.04
N GLN A 170 1.13 11.33 -14.72
CA GLN A 170 0.95 12.58 -15.46
C GLN A 170 1.27 12.43 -16.95
N SER A 171 2.32 11.69 -17.32
CA SER A 171 2.61 11.43 -18.73
C SER A 171 1.48 10.67 -19.44
N ILE A 172 0.72 9.83 -18.73
CA ILE A 172 -0.46 9.14 -19.25
C ILE A 172 -1.69 10.06 -19.29
N VAL A 173 -2.03 10.71 -18.17
CA VAL A 173 -3.31 11.42 -18.00
C VAL A 173 -3.24 12.91 -18.34
N GLY A 174 -2.06 13.44 -18.66
CA GLY A 174 -1.81 14.86 -18.92
C GLY A 174 -0.85 15.47 -17.88
N GLU A 175 0.22 16.13 -18.35
CA GLU A 175 1.20 16.82 -17.50
C GLU A 175 0.58 17.96 -16.70
N ASP A 176 -0.56 18.49 -17.14
CA ASP A 176 -1.37 19.51 -16.48
C ASP A 176 -2.29 18.93 -15.39
N GLN A 177 -2.35 17.62 -15.16
CA GLN A 177 -3.20 17.04 -14.13
C GLN A 177 -2.50 17.07 -12.76
N ASP A 178 -3.08 17.76 -11.76
CA ASP A 178 -2.66 17.58 -10.36
C ASP A 178 -2.95 16.15 -9.91
N VAL A 179 -1.97 15.52 -9.26
CA VAL A 179 -2.07 14.14 -8.75
C VAL A 179 -1.92 14.14 -7.24
N ILE A 180 -2.83 13.47 -6.53
CA ILE A 180 -2.78 13.29 -5.08
C ILE A 180 -2.70 11.80 -4.75
N GLY A 181 -1.64 11.42 -4.05
CA GLY A 181 -1.58 10.17 -3.29
C GLY A 181 -2.04 10.41 -1.86
N PHE A 182 -2.89 9.52 -1.33
CA PHE A 182 -3.30 9.59 0.07
C PHE A 182 -3.13 8.25 0.76
N ASP A 183 -2.77 8.29 2.04
CA ASP A 183 -2.78 7.09 2.88
C ASP A 183 -4.14 6.97 3.57
N PRO A 184 -4.92 5.90 3.33
CA PRO A 184 -6.16 5.70 4.06
C PRO A 184 -5.95 5.66 5.58
N ARG A 185 -7.02 5.92 6.33
CA ARG A 185 -7.05 5.78 7.79
C ARG A 185 -6.40 4.47 8.27
N GLY A 186 -5.40 4.61 9.15
CA GLY A 186 -4.63 3.50 9.70
C GLY A 186 -3.38 3.09 8.91
N ILE A 187 -3.23 3.52 7.66
CA ILE A 187 -2.11 3.15 6.76
C ILE A 187 -1.00 4.21 6.79
N GLY A 188 0.26 3.77 6.69
CA GLY A 188 1.38 4.63 6.30
C GLY A 188 1.59 5.83 7.22
N ALA A 189 1.60 7.04 6.66
CA ALA A 189 1.78 8.29 7.39
C ALA A 189 0.50 8.81 8.06
N THR A 190 -0.67 8.22 7.78
CA THR A 190 -1.93 8.62 8.39
C THR A 190 -1.99 8.18 9.85
N THR A 191 -2.38 9.11 10.73
CA THR A 191 -2.43 8.88 12.18
C THR A 191 -3.84 9.01 12.74
N PRO A 192 -4.22 8.21 13.75
CA PRO A 192 -3.46 7.09 14.34
C PRO A 192 -3.28 5.92 13.36
N ARG A 193 -2.16 5.19 13.47
CA ARG A 193 -1.90 4.00 12.66
C ARG A 193 -2.62 2.79 13.24
N ALA A 194 -3.05 1.88 12.37
CA ALA A 194 -3.56 0.57 12.78
C ALA A 194 -2.39 -0.39 13.03
N ASP A 195 -1.65 -0.15 14.11
CA ASP A 195 -0.49 -0.95 14.53
C ASP A 195 -0.85 -1.75 15.80
N CYS A 196 -0.75 -3.08 15.72
CA CYS A 196 -1.08 -3.96 16.83
C CYS A 196 0.09 -4.13 17.81
N PHE A 197 1.33 -3.89 17.38
CA PHE A 197 2.53 -4.14 18.17
C PHE A 197 2.96 -2.93 19.01
N SER A 198 2.79 -1.71 18.52
CA SER A 198 3.13 -0.49 19.26
C SER A 198 1.98 0.01 20.15
N TYR A 199 2.30 0.32 21.41
CA TYR A 199 1.49 0.94 22.46
C TYR A 199 1.96 2.36 22.79
N GLY A 200 1.75 3.31 21.87
CA GLY A 200 2.20 4.70 22.04
C GLY A 200 1.99 5.27 23.45
N GLY A 201 3.10 5.56 24.17
CA GLY A 201 3.21 6.36 25.39
C GLY A 201 2.42 5.94 26.65
N THR A 202 1.46 5.03 26.56
CA THR A 202 0.50 4.75 27.64
C THR A 202 0.87 3.57 28.53
N TYR A 203 1.84 2.75 28.15
CA TYR A 203 2.11 1.49 28.87
C TYR A 203 3.08 1.64 30.06
N ASP A 204 4.06 2.54 30.00
CA ASP A 204 5.05 2.69 31.09
C ASP A 204 5.77 4.05 31.18
N GLY A 205 5.56 4.98 30.23
CA GLY A 205 6.24 6.27 30.22
C GLY A 205 7.76 6.20 30.00
N VAL A 206 8.31 5.09 29.50
CA VAL A 206 9.75 4.91 29.26
C VAL A 206 10.06 4.57 27.80
N GLY A 207 10.61 5.54 27.07
CA GLY A 207 11.35 5.31 25.81
C GLY A 207 10.52 4.80 24.62
N ASP A 208 11.19 4.60 23.49
CA ASP A 208 10.60 4.36 22.15
C ASP A 208 9.82 3.04 22.05
N ASP A 209 8.53 3.08 22.39
CA ASP A 209 7.61 1.95 22.30
C ASP A 209 7.40 1.47 20.84
N GLN A 210 7.62 2.31 19.83
CA GLN A 210 7.56 1.91 18.43
C GLN A 210 8.67 0.91 18.09
N ALA A 211 9.94 1.22 18.43
CA ALA A 211 11.05 0.30 18.18
C ALA A 211 10.87 -1.05 18.88
N ARG A 212 10.28 -1.06 20.08
CA ARG A 212 9.90 -2.30 20.80
C ARG A 212 8.83 -3.07 20.02
N GLY A 213 7.78 -2.40 19.56
CA GLY A 213 6.74 -2.98 18.72
C GLY A 213 7.32 -3.59 17.44
N ASP A 214 8.19 -2.86 16.74
CA ASP A 214 8.83 -3.31 15.51
C ASP A 214 9.73 -4.53 15.74
N TYR A 215 10.48 -4.54 16.85
CA TYR A 215 11.27 -5.71 17.23
C TYR A 215 10.39 -6.94 17.49
N HIS A 216 9.29 -6.78 18.22
CA HIS A 216 8.34 -7.88 18.45
C HIS A 216 7.69 -8.38 17.16
N ARG A 217 7.36 -7.46 16.24
CA ARG A 217 6.82 -7.78 14.92
C ARG A 217 7.80 -8.65 14.13
N ILE A 218 9.05 -8.21 14.01
CA ILE A 218 10.10 -8.95 13.29
C ILE A 218 10.33 -10.33 13.91
N LEU A 219 10.38 -10.43 15.24
CA LEU A 219 10.51 -11.71 15.91
C LEU A 219 9.31 -12.62 15.62
N PHE A 220 8.10 -12.06 15.64
CA PHE A 220 6.90 -12.82 15.29
C PHE A 220 6.98 -13.30 13.84
N THR A 221 7.31 -12.46 12.87
CA THR A 221 7.40 -12.85 11.45
C THR A 221 8.53 -13.86 11.21
N ALA A 222 9.70 -13.67 11.81
CA ALA A 222 10.84 -14.58 11.70
C ALA A 222 10.53 -15.98 12.24
N THR A 223 9.86 -16.08 13.39
CA THR A 223 9.41 -17.38 13.93
C THR A 223 8.29 -18.01 13.10
N GLY A 224 7.58 -17.21 12.29
CA GLY A 224 6.57 -17.68 11.36
C GLY A 224 7.14 -18.26 10.06
N ALA A 225 8.29 -17.76 9.60
CA ALA A 225 8.89 -18.14 8.32
C ALA A 225 9.10 -19.67 8.21
N GLY A 226 9.53 -20.32 9.29
CA GLY A 226 9.73 -21.78 9.31
C GLY A 226 8.45 -22.63 9.19
N ILE A 227 7.26 -22.03 9.31
CA ILE A 227 5.98 -22.71 9.09
C ILE A 227 5.66 -22.80 7.60
N GLY A 228 6.11 -21.83 6.81
CA GLY A 228 5.82 -21.72 5.38
C GLY A 228 4.37 -21.31 5.09
N ILE A 229 3.84 -21.83 3.98
CA ILE A 229 2.47 -21.62 3.49
C ILE A 229 1.53 -22.74 3.96
N ALA A 230 0.23 -22.61 3.69
CA ALA A 230 -0.80 -23.53 4.22
C ALA A 230 -0.53 -25.03 4.01
N ASN A 231 0.13 -25.42 2.91
CA ASN A 231 0.43 -26.81 2.56
C ASN A 231 1.91 -27.19 2.71
N SER A 232 2.70 -26.43 3.47
CA SER A 232 4.13 -26.71 3.68
C SER A 232 4.38 -27.98 4.50
N SER A 233 3.48 -28.34 5.40
CA SER A 233 3.52 -29.56 6.21
C SER A 233 2.12 -29.97 6.67
N SER A 234 1.98 -31.17 7.23
CA SER A 234 0.69 -31.64 7.78
C SER A 234 0.18 -30.81 8.97
N THR A 235 1.00 -29.92 9.54
CA THR A 235 0.61 -29.02 10.63
C THR A 235 0.66 -27.54 10.27
N ALA A 236 1.12 -27.18 9.05
CA ALA A 236 1.34 -25.80 8.66
C ALA A 236 0.08 -24.94 8.75
N LEU A 237 -1.03 -25.36 8.12
CA LEU A 237 -2.32 -24.66 8.20
C LEU A 237 -2.78 -24.45 9.66
N ARG A 238 -2.58 -25.43 10.54
CA ARG A 238 -2.93 -25.35 11.97
C ARG A 238 -2.08 -24.33 12.72
N HIS A 239 -0.78 -24.28 12.42
CA HIS A 239 0.10 -23.28 13.03
C HIS A 239 -0.21 -21.87 12.50
N LEU A 240 -0.51 -21.72 11.21
CA LEU A 240 -0.94 -20.43 10.64
C LEU A 240 -2.26 -19.95 11.25
N ASP A 241 -3.26 -20.82 11.42
CA ASP A 241 -4.52 -20.50 12.12
C ASP A 241 -4.27 -20.02 13.56
N ALA A 242 -3.45 -20.75 14.32
CA ALA A 242 -3.13 -20.40 15.70
C ALA A 242 -2.39 -19.05 15.79
N ARG A 243 -1.48 -18.78 14.85
CA ARG A 243 -0.76 -17.50 14.75
C ARG A 243 -1.68 -16.35 14.38
N ALA A 244 -2.56 -16.53 13.40
CA ALA A 244 -3.57 -15.54 13.05
C ALA A 244 -4.45 -15.18 14.26
N LYS A 245 -4.95 -16.20 14.98
CA LYS A 245 -5.70 -16.00 16.23
C LYS A 245 -4.90 -15.29 17.32
N THR A 246 -3.58 -15.48 17.36
CA THR A 246 -2.68 -14.80 18.30
C THR A 246 -2.54 -13.32 17.93
N MET A 247 -2.37 -13.01 16.65
CA MET A 247 -2.37 -11.62 16.18
C MET A 247 -3.72 -10.94 16.38
N ALA A 248 -4.82 -11.63 16.12
CA ALA A 248 -6.16 -11.13 16.39
C ALA A 248 -6.35 -10.72 17.87
N LYS A 249 -5.83 -11.53 18.81
CA LYS A 249 -5.84 -11.19 20.25
C LYS A 249 -5.03 -9.93 20.55
N LEU A 250 -3.81 -9.83 19.99
CA LEU A 250 -2.96 -8.65 20.20
C LEU A 250 -3.65 -7.37 19.69
N CYS A 251 -4.23 -7.41 18.49
CA CYS A 251 -4.99 -6.29 17.96
C CYS A 251 -6.23 -5.99 18.82
N ALA A 252 -6.92 -7.00 19.36
CA ALA A 252 -8.09 -6.82 20.23
C ALA A 252 -7.73 -6.20 21.60
N GLU A 253 -6.56 -6.50 22.15
CA GLU A 253 -6.03 -5.82 23.34
C GLU A 253 -5.80 -4.34 23.05
N LYS A 254 -5.15 -4.03 21.92
CA LYS A 254 -4.92 -2.67 21.45
C LYS A 254 -6.23 -1.91 21.21
N ASP A 255 -7.21 -2.55 20.57
CA ASP A 255 -8.56 -2.03 20.37
C ASP A 255 -9.24 -1.70 21.70
N SER A 256 -9.13 -2.60 22.69
CA SER A 256 -9.76 -2.43 24.01
C SER A 256 -9.23 -1.22 24.78
N LEU A 257 -7.95 -0.85 24.59
CA LEU A 257 -7.37 0.35 25.20
C LEU A 257 -7.99 1.65 24.67
N SER A 258 -8.35 1.67 23.38
CA SER A 258 -8.95 2.85 22.73
C SER A 258 -10.49 2.79 22.73
N GLY A 259 -11.08 1.62 22.97
CA GLY A 259 -12.51 1.41 23.06
C GLY A 259 -13.25 1.84 21.78
N LYS A 260 -14.28 2.67 21.92
CA LYS A 260 -15.09 3.19 20.81
C LYS A 260 -14.29 4.07 19.82
N ASP A 261 -13.15 4.59 20.28
CA ASP A 261 -12.31 5.56 19.58
C ASP A 261 -11.12 4.87 18.88
N SER A 262 -11.12 3.54 18.84
CA SER A 262 -10.12 2.70 18.20
C SER A 262 -10.14 2.80 16.68
N ILE A 263 -8.98 3.12 16.08
CA ILE A 263 -8.81 3.16 14.62
C ILE A 263 -9.18 1.85 13.93
N PHE A 264 -8.97 0.71 14.60
CA PHE A 264 -9.29 -0.62 14.05
C PHE A 264 -10.78 -0.79 13.75
N ARG A 265 -11.66 -0.09 14.49
CA ARG A 265 -13.11 -0.12 14.26
C ARG A 265 -13.53 0.83 13.15
N HIS A 266 -12.70 1.80 12.83
CA HIS A 266 -13.03 2.88 11.92
C HIS A 266 -12.29 2.79 10.60
N ALA A 267 -11.41 1.80 10.39
CA ALA A 267 -10.57 1.67 9.20
C ALA A 267 -11.26 1.06 7.95
N GLY A 268 -12.51 0.60 8.05
CA GLY A 268 -13.21 -0.09 6.96
C GLY A 268 -13.41 0.76 5.70
N THR A 269 -13.60 0.11 4.55
CA THR A 269 -13.74 0.75 3.23
C THR A 269 -14.76 1.91 3.20
N PRO A 270 -15.97 1.79 3.79
CA PRO A 270 -16.94 2.89 3.75
C PRO A 270 -16.49 4.16 4.48
N SER A 271 -15.68 4.02 5.54
CA SER A 271 -15.14 5.17 6.25
C SER A 271 -14.03 5.83 5.42
N VAL A 272 -13.20 5.05 4.73
CA VAL A 272 -12.20 5.58 3.77
C VAL A 272 -12.88 6.32 2.61
N ALA A 273 -14.00 5.81 2.10
CA ALA A 273 -14.76 6.51 1.05
C ALA A 273 -15.27 7.89 1.48
N ARG A 274 -15.59 8.07 2.78
CA ARG A 274 -15.92 9.39 3.35
C ARG A 274 -14.68 10.28 3.51
N ASP A 275 -13.51 9.71 3.79
CA ASP A 275 -12.24 10.45 3.77
C ASP A 275 -11.97 10.99 2.36
N MET A 276 -12.18 10.18 1.32
CA MET A 276 -12.06 10.62 -0.07
C MET A 276 -13.00 11.77 -0.41
N LEU A 277 -14.25 11.73 0.08
CA LEU A 277 -15.19 12.84 -0.05
C LEU A 277 -14.67 14.11 0.62
N SER A 278 -14.13 13.97 1.83
CA SER A 278 -13.53 15.09 2.58
C SER A 278 -12.32 15.69 1.86
N ILE A 279 -11.50 14.87 1.19
CA ILE A 279 -10.38 15.35 0.36
C ILE A 279 -10.91 16.17 -0.83
N VAL A 280 -11.96 15.71 -1.52
CA VAL A 280 -12.58 16.45 -2.64
C VAL A 280 -13.12 17.80 -2.16
N ASP A 281 -13.86 17.82 -1.05
CA ASP A 281 -14.43 19.06 -0.49
C ASP A 281 -13.33 20.04 -0.04
N ALA A 282 -12.29 19.53 0.63
CA ALA A 282 -11.17 20.35 1.10
C ALA A 282 -10.31 20.90 -0.06
N TRP A 283 -10.18 20.14 -1.17
CA TRP A 283 -9.53 20.62 -2.40
C TRP A 283 -10.28 21.80 -3.01
N ASP A 284 -11.60 21.68 -3.16
CA ASP A 284 -12.42 22.74 -3.72
C ASP A 284 -12.39 24.01 -2.87
N GLU A 285 -12.48 23.87 -1.55
CA GLU A 285 -12.35 25.00 -0.63
C GLU A 285 -10.98 25.67 -0.77
N TRP A 286 -9.89 24.90 -0.74
CA TRP A 286 -8.53 25.41 -0.86
C TRP A 286 -8.29 26.12 -2.20
N ARG A 287 -8.77 25.54 -3.31
CA ARG A 287 -8.64 26.13 -4.66
C ARG A 287 -9.41 27.45 -4.75
N LEU A 288 -10.61 27.53 -4.17
CA LEU A 288 -11.39 28.77 -4.13
C LEU A 288 -10.69 29.87 -3.32
N ASP A 289 -10.08 29.53 -2.19
CA ASP A 289 -9.32 30.48 -1.38
C ASP A 289 -8.09 31.00 -2.15
N MET A 290 -7.37 30.12 -2.86
CA MET A 290 -6.24 30.52 -3.72
C MET A 290 -6.65 31.49 -4.82
N ILE A 291 -7.77 31.22 -5.51
CA ILE A 291 -8.32 32.12 -6.54
C ILE A 291 -8.64 33.50 -5.96
N LYS A 292 -9.33 33.55 -4.81
CA LYS A 292 -9.70 34.82 -4.15
C LYS A 292 -8.48 35.63 -3.69
N THR A 293 -7.37 34.97 -3.35
CA THR A 293 -6.13 35.63 -2.94
C THR A 293 -5.22 36.03 -4.10
N SER A 294 -5.57 35.66 -5.34
CA SER A 294 -4.77 36.00 -6.52
C SER A 294 -4.81 37.51 -6.79
N PRO A 295 -3.65 38.17 -7.07
CA PRO A 295 -3.60 39.59 -7.39
C PRO A 295 -4.29 39.94 -8.73
N TYR A 296 -4.64 38.92 -9.53
CA TYR A 296 -5.36 39.05 -10.81
C TYR A 296 -6.87 38.79 -10.68
N TYR A 297 -7.40 38.60 -9.46
CA TYR A 297 -8.82 38.37 -9.24
C TYR A 297 -9.65 39.63 -9.49
N GLU A 298 -10.55 39.61 -10.49
CA GLU A 298 -11.61 40.60 -10.62
C GLU A 298 -12.92 40.08 -10.00
N PRO A 299 -13.69 40.91 -9.26
CA PRO A 299 -15.00 40.53 -8.74
C PRO A 299 -16.00 40.23 -9.88
N GLY A 300 -16.05 38.98 -10.33
CA GLY A 300 -16.85 38.53 -11.48
C GLY A 300 -16.33 37.25 -12.13
N ASP A 301 -15.05 36.89 -11.91
CA ASP A 301 -14.40 35.72 -12.54
C ASP A 301 -14.84 34.36 -11.97
N VAL A 302 -15.59 34.36 -10.87
CA VAL A 302 -16.14 33.15 -10.26
C VAL A 302 -17.65 33.22 -10.41
N ASP A 303 -18.19 32.40 -11.32
CA ASP A 303 -19.62 32.09 -11.30
C ASP A 303 -19.94 31.31 -10.02
N LEU A 304 -20.45 32.04 -9.04
CA LEU A 304 -20.89 31.53 -7.73
C LEU A 304 -22.36 31.09 -7.78
N SER A 305 -23.06 31.30 -8.90
CA SER A 305 -24.44 30.89 -9.10
C SER A 305 -24.47 29.66 -10.00
N GLY A 306 -24.67 28.48 -9.41
CA GLY A 306 -25.08 27.30 -10.17
C GLY A 306 -26.51 27.41 -10.73
N GLU A 307 -26.89 28.54 -11.32
CA GLU A 307 -28.20 28.75 -11.94
C GLU A 307 -28.14 29.47 -13.29
N LYS A 308 -28.49 28.67 -14.31
CA LYS A 308 -29.08 28.98 -15.62
C LYS A 308 -28.15 29.25 -16.80
N GLY A 309 -28.06 28.23 -17.67
CA GLY A 309 -28.09 28.39 -19.12
C GLY A 309 -28.87 27.26 -19.79
N SER A 310 -28.93 27.33 -21.10
CA SER A 310 -29.90 26.70 -22.00
C SER A 310 -29.64 25.23 -22.35
N GLU A 311 -30.56 24.60 -23.07
CA GLU A 311 -30.61 23.17 -23.44
C GLU A 311 -29.35 22.57 -24.13
N ASP A 312 -28.32 23.36 -24.46
CA ASP A 312 -26.99 22.89 -24.90
C ASP A 312 -26.01 22.58 -23.74
N GLU A 313 -26.35 22.90 -22.48
CA GLU A 313 -25.51 22.67 -21.29
C GLU A 313 -25.39 21.19 -20.85
N SER A 314 -26.16 20.27 -21.44
CA SER A 314 -26.23 18.89 -20.91
C SER A 314 -24.96 18.07 -21.13
N GLU A 315 -24.22 18.28 -22.22
CA GLU A 315 -22.96 17.57 -22.48
C GLU A 315 -21.80 18.17 -21.67
N GLU A 316 -21.69 19.50 -21.61
CA GLU A 316 -20.60 20.18 -20.87
C GLU A 316 -20.74 20.03 -19.35
N ALA A 317 -21.97 20.07 -18.81
CA ALA A 317 -22.25 19.78 -17.39
C ALA A 317 -21.97 18.32 -17.01
N SER A 318 -22.06 17.38 -17.97
CA SER A 318 -21.71 15.98 -17.75
C SER A 318 -20.19 15.76 -17.62
N LEU A 319 -19.39 16.59 -18.28
CA LEU A 319 -17.93 16.50 -18.25
C LEU A 319 -17.29 17.24 -17.07
N GLU A 320 -18.00 18.19 -16.43
CA GLU A 320 -17.51 18.95 -15.27
C GLU A 320 -17.13 18.03 -14.09
N THR A 321 -15.93 18.26 -13.53
CA THR A 321 -15.33 17.47 -12.45
C THR A 321 -15.27 18.19 -11.11
N LYS A 322 -15.44 19.53 -11.06
CA LYS A 322 -15.49 20.31 -9.81
C LYS A 322 -16.49 19.68 -8.82
N GLY A 323 -16.08 19.54 -7.56
CA GLY A 323 -16.90 18.88 -6.54
C GLY A 323 -17.05 17.38 -6.75
N LYS A 324 -16.37 16.76 -7.71
CA LYS A 324 -16.46 15.33 -7.97
C LYS A 324 -15.09 14.68 -7.90
N LEU A 325 -15.10 13.40 -7.55
CA LEU A 325 -13.90 12.57 -7.48
C LEU A 325 -13.39 12.25 -8.88
N VAL A 326 -12.10 12.52 -9.10
CA VAL A 326 -11.29 11.98 -10.20
C VAL A 326 -10.31 11.00 -9.57
N TYR A 327 -10.34 9.74 -9.97
CA TYR A 327 -9.70 8.65 -9.24
C TYR A 327 -9.22 7.52 -10.15
N TRP A 328 -8.06 6.98 -9.83
CA TRP A 328 -7.56 5.73 -10.38
C TRP A 328 -7.20 4.77 -9.25
N GLY A 329 -7.99 3.70 -9.14
CA GLY A 329 -7.81 2.66 -8.14
C GLY A 329 -7.36 1.35 -8.78
N PHE A 330 -6.33 0.74 -8.19
CA PHE A 330 -5.80 -0.55 -8.59
C PHE A 330 -6.13 -1.61 -7.55
N SER A 331 -6.42 -2.84 -7.98
CA SER A 331 -6.61 -3.97 -7.06
C SER A 331 -7.71 -3.67 -6.02
N TYR A 332 -7.44 -3.79 -4.71
CA TYR A 332 -8.36 -3.33 -3.65
C TYR A 332 -8.88 -1.88 -3.83
N GLY A 333 -8.10 -0.99 -4.46
CA GLY A 333 -8.55 0.35 -4.82
C GLY A 333 -9.80 0.34 -5.71
N THR A 334 -10.04 -0.71 -6.49
CA THR A 334 -11.28 -0.88 -7.27
C THR A 334 -12.51 -1.09 -6.39
N LEU A 335 -12.37 -1.80 -5.27
CA LEU A 335 -13.42 -1.97 -4.26
C LEU A 335 -13.70 -0.63 -3.56
N LEU A 336 -12.64 0.11 -3.23
CA LEU A 336 -12.76 1.44 -2.62
C LEU A 336 -13.45 2.44 -3.56
N GLY A 337 -13.03 2.51 -4.83
CA GLY A 337 -13.67 3.37 -5.83
C GLY A 337 -15.12 3.00 -6.10
N SER A 338 -15.43 1.70 -6.20
CA SER A 338 -16.82 1.22 -6.33
C SER A 338 -17.65 1.58 -5.10
N THR A 339 -17.09 1.46 -3.89
CA THR A 339 -17.75 1.84 -2.64
C THR A 339 -18.06 3.34 -2.62
N PHE A 340 -17.09 4.17 -2.99
CA PHE A 340 -17.31 5.62 -3.12
C PHE A 340 -18.44 5.92 -4.11
N ALA A 341 -18.41 5.32 -5.29
CA ALA A 341 -19.42 5.53 -6.32
C ALA A 341 -20.83 5.10 -5.88
N ALA A 342 -20.93 4.02 -5.09
CA ALA A 342 -22.19 3.55 -4.53
C ALA A 342 -22.72 4.47 -3.42
N MET A 343 -21.84 5.00 -2.57
CA MET A 343 -22.21 5.87 -1.45
C MET A 343 -22.49 7.32 -1.88
N PHE A 344 -21.76 7.82 -2.87
CA PHE A 344 -21.77 9.21 -3.33
C PHE A 344 -21.91 9.29 -4.86
N PRO A 345 -22.97 8.73 -5.46
CA PRO A 345 -23.11 8.64 -6.91
C PRO A 345 -23.04 10.00 -7.62
N ASP A 346 -23.56 11.06 -7.00
CA ASP A 346 -23.55 12.43 -7.54
C ASP A 346 -22.16 13.09 -7.48
N ARG A 347 -21.23 12.51 -6.72
CA ARG A 347 -19.86 12.99 -6.52
C ARG A 347 -18.85 12.24 -7.39
N VAL A 348 -19.31 11.47 -8.38
CA VAL A 348 -18.45 10.69 -9.31
C VAL A 348 -18.11 11.54 -10.54
N GLY A 349 -16.82 11.84 -10.73
CA GLY A 349 -16.31 12.62 -11.86
C GLY A 349 -15.68 11.73 -12.94
N ARG A 350 -14.54 11.10 -12.63
CA ARG A 350 -13.85 10.13 -13.50
C ARG A 350 -13.22 9.04 -12.64
N LEU A 351 -13.69 7.81 -12.74
CA LEU A 351 -13.20 6.69 -11.94
C LEU A 351 -12.73 5.56 -12.86
N VAL A 352 -11.41 5.35 -12.90
CA VAL A 352 -10.80 4.17 -13.54
C VAL A 352 -10.49 3.13 -12.48
N LEU A 353 -11.01 1.92 -12.67
CA LEU A 353 -10.89 0.81 -11.74
C LEU A 353 -10.22 -0.37 -12.47
N ASP A 354 -8.95 -0.59 -12.16
CA ASP A 354 -8.05 -1.53 -12.86
C ASP A 354 -7.66 -2.71 -11.94
N GLY A 355 -7.83 -3.94 -12.41
CA GLY A 355 -7.65 -5.15 -11.58
C GLY A 355 -8.78 -5.27 -10.56
N VAL A 356 -9.95 -5.68 -11.03
CA VAL A 356 -11.22 -5.46 -10.32
C VAL A 356 -11.50 -6.52 -9.27
N VAL A 357 -11.73 -6.09 -8.03
CA VAL A 357 -12.15 -6.94 -6.92
C VAL A 357 -13.64 -7.26 -7.02
N ASP A 358 -13.97 -8.56 -6.99
CA ASP A 358 -15.36 -9.03 -6.86
C ASP A 358 -15.85 -8.78 -5.42
N ALA A 359 -16.59 -7.69 -5.25
CA ALA A 359 -17.07 -7.23 -3.96
C ALA A 359 -18.04 -8.22 -3.27
N ASP A 360 -18.76 -9.05 -4.04
CA ASP A 360 -19.69 -10.05 -3.50
C ASP A 360 -18.93 -11.19 -2.79
N ASN A 361 -17.77 -11.56 -3.35
CA ASN A 361 -16.93 -12.61 -2.80
C ASN A 361 -15.89 -12.08 -1.80
N TYR A 362 -15.48 -10.82 -1.91
CA TYR A 362 -14.52 -10.21 -1.00
C TYR A 362 -15.03 -10.18 0.45
N VAL A 363 -16.34 -9.97 0.66
CA VAL A 363 -16.95 -9.91 2.01
C VAL A 363 -17.15 -11.28 2.68
N ALA A 364 -16.88 -12.39 1.97
CA ALA A 364 -16.97 -13.75 2.48
C ALA A 364 -15.79 -14.10 3.41
N PRO A 365 -15.90 -15.15 4.28
CA PRO A 365 -14.84 -15.49 5.22
C PRO A 365 -13.49 -15.73 4.56
N ILE A 366 -13.52 -16.33 3.36
CA ILE A 366 -12.38 -16.54 2.47
C ILE A 366 -12.79 -16.10 1.07
N TRP A 367 -11.93 -15.34 0.40
CA TRP A 367 -12.17 -14.88 -0.97
C TRP A 367 -11.80 -15.97 -1.99
N ARG A 368 -12.77 -16.84 -2.31
CA ARG A 368 -12.54 -18.07 -3.08
C ARG A 368 -12.27 -17.86 -4.56
N GLU A 369 -13.02 -16.94 -5.17
CA GLU A 369 -12.95 -16.72 -6.61
C GLU A 369 -11.67 -15.99 -7.08
N SER A 370 -10.86 -15.47 -6.15
CA SER A 370 -9.66 -14.67 -6.47
C SER A 370 -8.63 -15.41 -7.31
N GLN A 371 -8.48 -16.72 -7.13
CA GLN A 371 -7.36 -17.49 -7.68
C GLN A 371 -7.67 -18.22 -9.00
N ARG A 372 -8.82 -17.92 -9.62
CA ARG A 372 -9.32 -18.67 -10.79
C ARG A 372 -8.41 -18.62 -12.01
N ASP A 373 -7.71 -17.50 -12.20
CA ASP A 373 -6.83 -17.32 -13.36
C ASP A 373 -5.35 -17.51 -12.99
N ALA A 374 -5.00 -17.80 -11.73
CA ALA A 374 -3.60 -17.94 -11.28
C ALA A 374 -2.85 -19.06 -12.03
N ASP A 375 -3.47 -20.24 -12.16
CA ASP A 375 -2.88 -21.35 -12.93
C ASP A 375 -2.78 -21.04 -14.42
N LYS A 376 -3.72 -20.25 -14.96
CA LYS A 376 -3.67 -19.79 -16.36
C LYS A 376 -2.45 -18.89 -16.58
N VAL A 377 -2.21 -17.92 -15.69
CA VAL A 377 -1.01 -17.08 -15.72
C VAL A 377 0.24 -17.95 -15.61
N TRP A 378 0.30 -18.87 -14.65
CA TRP A 378 1.47 -19.74 -14.49
C TRP A 378 1.73 -20.63 -15.71
N SER A 379 0.68 -21.22 -16.31
CA SER A 379 0.83 -22.05 -17.52
C SER A 379 1.46 -21.29 -18.69
N SER A 380 1.25 -19.97 -18.77
CA SER A 380 1.83 -19.13 -19.82
C SER A 380 3.37 -19.05 -19.73
N PHE A 381 3.97 -19.28 -18.55
CA PHE A 381 5.42 -19.33 -18.37
C PHE A 381 6.06 -20.35 -19.30
N PHE A 382 5.54 -21.58 -19.34
CA PHE A 382 6.10 -22.66 -20.15
C PHE A 382 5.99 -22.36 -21.64
N LYS A 383 4.84 -21.81 -22.07
CA LYS A 383 4.64 -21.34 -23.43
C LYS A 383 5.63 -20.25 -23.82
N TYR A 384 5.74 -19.18 -23.03
CA TYR A 384 6.63 -18.08 -23.34
C TYR A 384 8.11 -18.47 -23.26
N CYS A 385 8.49 -19.34 -22.32
CA CYS A 385 9.85 -19.87 -22.25
C CYS A 385 10.21 -20.70 -23.50
N GLN A 386 9.27 -21.54 -23.99
CA GLN A 386 9.46 -22.30 -25.22
C GLN A 386 9.59 -21.39 -26.45
N GLU A 387 8.71 -20.40 -26.58
CA GLU A 387 8.75 -19.43 -27.68
C GLU A 387 10.05 -18.61 -27.69
N ALA A 388 10.55 -18.24 -26.50
CA ALA A 388 11.79 -17.51 -26.29
C ALA A 388 13.05 -18.35 -26.60
N LYS A 389 12.95 -19.68 -26.62
CA LYS A 389 14.06 -20.62 -26.85
C LYS A 389 15.26 -20.28 -25.95
N SER A 390 16.45 -20.09 -26.53
CA SER A 390 17.68 -19.79 -25.78
C SER A 390 17.67 -18.49 -25.00
N ALA A 391 16.70 -17.59 -25.22
CA ALA A 391 16.52 -16.40 -24.38
C ALA A 391 15.90 -16.75 -23.01
N CYS A 392 15.17 -17.86 -22.91
CA CYS A 392 14.77 -18.43 -21.63
C CYS A 392 15.88 -19.34 -21.11
N GLN A 393 16.46 -19.01 -19.95
CA GLN A 393 17.59 -19.79 -19.39
C GLN A 393 17.20 -21.23 -19.03
N PHE A 394 15.94 -21.45 -18.68
CA PHE A 394 15.42 -22.77 -18.31
C PHE A 394 15.17 -23.70 -19.51
N TYR A 395 15.16 -23.17 -20.73
CA TYR A 395 14.96 -23.93 -21.97
C TYR A 395 16.19 -24.80 -22.32
N ARG A 396 15.95 -25.92 -23.00
CA ARG A 396 16.97 -26.80 -23.61
C ARG A 396 16.64 -27.00 -25.09
N ALA A 397 17.67 -27.37 -25.87
CA ALA A 397 17.52 -27.50 -27.32
C ALA A 397 16.44 -28.52 -27.70
N ASN A 398 15.45 -28.07 -28.47
CA ASN A 398 14.28 -28.83 -28.95
C ASN A 398 13.25 -29.16 -27.87
N ASP A 399 13.22 -28.43 -26.75
CA ASP A 399 12.12 -28.56 -25.79
C ASP A 399 10.78 -28.20 -26.45
N GLU A 400 9.79 -29.06 -26.23
CA GLU A 400 8.39 -28.71 -26.30
C GLU A 400 7.93 -28.15 -24.95
N VAL A 401 6.75 -27.51 -24.91
CA VAL A 401 6.19 -26.93 -23.67
C VAL A 401 6.13 -27.96 -22.54
N ALA A 402 5.74 -29.20 -22.86
CA ALA A 402 5.64 -30.29 -21.90
C ALA A 402 6.99 -30.70 -21.29
N ASP A 403 8.09 -30.58 -22.03
CA ASP A 403 9.44 -30.92 -21.52
C ASP A 403 9.89 -29.91 -20.45
N ILE A 404 9.55 -28.62 -20.65
CA ILE A 404 9.84 -27.54 -19.69
C ILE A 404 8.99 -27.71 -18.42
N GLU A 405 7.72 -28.05 -18.59
CA GLU A 405 6.80 -28.33 -17.48
C GLU A 405 7.27 -29.53 -16.65
N GLN A 406 7.60 -30.65 -17.29
CA GLN A 406 8.12 -31.84 -16.61
C GLN A 406 9.43 -31.54 -15.86
N ARG A 407 10.31 -30.73 -16.44
CA ARG A 407 11.55 -30.30 -15.78
C ARG A 407 11.24 -29.47 -14.54
N PHE A 408 10.31 -28.53 -14.63
CA PHE A 408 9.86 -27.74 -13.48
C PHE A 408 9.30 -28.64 -12.37
N GLU A 409 8.42 -29.59 -12.70
CA GLU A 409 7.87 -30.53 -11.73
C GLU A 409 8.98 -31.34 -11.04
N SER A 410 10.00 -31.78 -11.81
CA SER A 410 11.17 -32.47 -11.27
C SER A 410 11.95 -31.58 -10.28
N VAL A 411 12.22 -30.32 -10.63
CA VAL A 411 12.91 -29.37 -9.75
C VAL A 411 12.13 -29.18 -8.44
N MET A 412 10.83 -28.90 -8.55
CA MET A 412 9.98 -28.69 -7.37
C MET A 412 9.91 -29.95 -6.49
N LYS A 413 9.85 -31.14 -7.09
CA LYS A 413 9.89 -32.41 -6.36
C LYS A 413 11.22 -32.60 -5.63
N THR A 414 12.34 -32.37 -6.30
CA THR A 414 13.68 -32.49 -5.69
C THR A 414 13.82 -31.59 -4.48
N ILE A 415 13.35 -30.34 -4.56
CA ILE A 415 13.46 -29.36 -3.46
C ILE A 415 12.50 -29.70 -2.32
N LYS A 416 11.33 -30.27 -2.62
CA LYS A 416 10.41 -30.77 -1.61
C LYS A 416 11.01 -31.93 -0.81
N GLU A 417 11.76 -32.81 -1.46
CA GLU A 417 12.44 -33.95 -0.81
C GLU A 417 13.73 -33.53 -0.11
N ASN A 418 14.48 -32.58 -0.70
CA ASN A 418 15.77 -32.10 -0.23
C ASN A 418 15.83 -30.57 -0.26
N PRO A 419 15.37 -29.89 0.80
CA PRO A 419 15.53 -28.44 0.94
C PRO A 419 17.01 -28.03 0.89
N ILE A 420 17.27 -26.83 0.37
CA ILE A 420 18.64 -26.35 0.15
C ILE A 420 19.07 -25.53 1.36
N SER A 421 20.11 -26.00 2.06
CA SER A 421 20.72 -25.27 3.19
C SER A 421 21.80 -24.31 2.69
N LEU A 422 21.81 -23.10 3.22
CA LEU A 422 22.71 -22.07 2.74
C LEU A 422 23.15 -21.04 3.77
N VAL A 423 24.18 -20.26 3.41
CA VAL A 423 24.62 -19.06 4.14
C VAL A 423 24.69 -17.90 3.16
N MET A 424 23.93 -16.84 3.44
CA MET A 424 23.95 -15.62 2.63
C MET A 424 25.30 -14.91 2.77
N LYS A 425 25.97 -14.58 1.65
CA LYS A 425 27.34 -14.04 1.67
C LYS A 425 27.41 -12.67 2.34
N ASP A 426 26.46 -11.78 2.08
CA ASP A 426 26.54 -10.39 2.55
C ASP A 426 26.16 -10.25 4.03
N THR A 427 25.24 -11.07 4.52
CA THR A 427 24.72 -11.00 5.89
C THR A 427 25.27 -12.10 6.80
N GLN A 428 25.91 -13.13 6.23
CA GLN A 428 26.34 -14.34 6.95
C GLN A 428 25.19 -15.08 7.64
N ILE A 429 23.95 -14.83 7.23
CA ILE A 429 22.76 -15.45 7.81
C ILE A 429 22.60 -16.86 7.22
N PRO A 430 22.49 -17.91 8.07
CA PRO A 430 22.11 -19.23 7.60
C PRO A 430 20.62 -19.24 7.23
N SER A 431 20.31 -19.74 6.04
CA SER A 431 18.94 -19.84 5.54
C SER A 431 18.67 -21.23 4.95
N ILE A 432 17.39 -21.55 4.75
CA ILE A 432 16.95 -22.78 4.10
C ILE A 432 15.97 -22.37 3.02
N LEU A 433 16.24 -22.78 1.78
CA LEU A 433 15.32 -22.59 0.66
C LEU A 433 14.46 -23.86 0.52
N THR A 434 13.16 -23.71 0.67
CA THR A 434 12.17 -24.78 0.66
C THR A 434 11.28 -24.75 -0.59
N TYR A 435 10.54 -25.83 -0.82
CA TYR A 435 9.48 -25.90 -1.84
C TYR A 435 8.48 -24.73 -1.70
N SER A 436 8.17 -24.36 -0.46
CA SER A 436 7.19 -23.32 -0.14
C SER A 436 7.70 -21.93 -0.51
N ASP A 437 8.99 -21.68 -0.30
CA ASP A 437 9.61 -20.40 -0.66
C ASP A 437 9.57 -20.21 -2.17
N ILE A 438 9.93 -21.23 -2.94
CA ILE A 438 9.89 -21.18 -4.41
C ILE A 438 8.46 -21.03 -4.91
N LYS A 439 7.52 -21.77 -4.32
CA LYS A 439 6.10 -21.65 -4.69
C LYS A 439 5.55 -20.26 -4.40
N PHE A 440 5.94 -19.66 -3.28
CA PHE A 440 5.54 -18.29 -2.94
C PHE A 440 6.21 -17.26 -3.86
N ILE A 441 7.51 -17.42 -4.19
CA ILE A 441 8.20 -16.61 -5.19
C ILE A 441 7.44 -16.66 -6.51
N ILE A 442 7.13 -17.86 -7.02
CA ILE A 442 6.36 -18.05 -8.25
C ILE A 442 5.03 -17.30 -8.16
N PHE A 443 4.26 -17.48 -7.08
CA PHE A 443 3.00 -16.78 -6.89
C PHE A 443 3.15 -15.25 -6.98
N THR A 444 4.17 -14.67 -6.34
CA THR A 444 4.43 -13.23 -6.43
C THR A 444 4.83 -12.78 -7.83
N THR A 445 5.51 -13.64 -8.61
CA THR A 445 5.90 -13.31 -10.00
C THR A 445 4.71 -13.28 -10.96
N LEU A 446 3.60 -13.94 -10.61
CA LEU A 446 2.37 -13.90 -11.41
C LEU A 446 1.79 -12.49 -11.49
N TYR A 447 2.11 -11.60 -10.54
CA TYR A 447 1.67 -10.20 -10.58
C TYR A 447 2.29 -9.43 -11.75
N GLY A 448 3.56 -9.67 -12.04
CA GLY A 448 4.34 -8.96 -13.05
C GLY A 448 5.17 -9.93 -13.90
N PRO A 449 4.53 -10.74 -14.77
CA PRO A 449 5.20 -11.83 -15.48
C PRO A 449 6.31 -11.35 -16.43
N MET A 450 6.24 -10.11 -16.94
CA MET A 450 7.23 -9.53 -17.86
C MET A 450 8.68 -9.69 -17.38
N GLN A 451 8.93 -9.31 -16.13
CA GLN A 451 10.24 -9.45 -15.49
C GLN A 451 10.31 -10.71 -14.65
N GLY A 452 9.22 -11.03 -13.93
CA GLY A 452 9.17 -12.16 -13.00
C GLY A 452 9.50 -13.51 -13.66
N PHE A 453 9.00 -13.77 -14.87
CA PHE A 453 9.27 -15.03 -15.56
C PHE A 453 10.74 -15.20 -15.97
N ARG A 454 11.44 -14.12 -16.30
CA ARG A 454 12.88 -14.19 -16.58
C ARG A 454 13.65 -14.59 -15.33
N SER A 455 13.34 -13.96 -14.21
CA SER A 455 13.95 -14.27 -12.91
C SER A 455 13.64 -15.69 -12.46
N VAL A 456 12.40 -16.16 -12.61
CA VAL A 456 12.01 -17.52 -12.27
C VAL A 456 12.68 -18.55 -13.19
N ALA A 457 12.77 -18.30 -14.49
CA ALA A 457 13.46 -19.21 -15.40
C ALA A 457 14.94 -19.36 -15.02
N ALA A 458 15.59 -18.24 -14.67
CA ALA A 458 16.97 -18.24 -14.23
C ALA A 458 17.15 -19.01 -12.91
N LEU A 459 16.26 -18.78 -11.94
CA LEU A 459 16.24 -19.51 -10.66
C LEU A 459 16.07 -21.01 -10.88
N LEU A 460 15.07 -21.41 -11.68
CA LEU A 460 14.79 -22.82 -11.97
C LEU A 460 15.95 -23.50 -12.71
N ASP A 461 16.67 -22.80 -13.59
CA ASP A 461 17.87 -23.33 -14.26
C ASP A 461 18.99 -23.64 -13.27
N VAL A 462 19.28 -22.71 -12.35
CA VAL A 462 20.30 -22.91 -11.31
C VAL A 462 19.95 -24.08 -10.40
N LEU A 463 18.67 -24.19 -10.02
CA LEU A 463 18.16 -25.26 -9.18
C LEU A 463 18.24 -26.62 -9.88
N GLU A 464 17.88 -26.69 -11.16
CA GLU A 464 17.95 -27.92 -11.96
C GLU A 464 19.37 -28.43 -12.12
N ARG A 465 20.31 -27.52 -12.41
CA ARG A 465 21.73 -27.86 -12.62
C ARG A 465 22.51 -28.04 -11.33
N ASN A 466 21.90 -27.78 -10.18
CA ASN A 466 22.52 -27.82 -8.85
C ASN A 466 23.84 -27.02 -8.78
N LEU A 467 23.87 -25.83 -9.39
CA LEU A 467 25.12 -25.07 -9.60
C LEU A 467 25.68 -24.45 -8.31
N GLY A 468 24.95 -24.49 -7.18
CA GLY A 468 25.39 -23.86 -5.92
C GLY A 468 25.44 -22.33 -5.93
N ASP A 469 25.30 -21.71 -7.11
CA ASP A 469 25.36 -20.26 -7.37
C ASP A 469 24.01 -19.54 -7.18
N TRP A 470 23.05 -20.17 -6.50
CA TRP A 470 21.74 -19.55 -6.21
C TRP A 470 21.87 -18.33 -5.26
N ILE A 471 23.06 -18.06 -4.69
CA ILE A 471 23.36 -16.90 -3.82
C ILE A 471 23.18 -15.56 -4.55
N GLU A 472 23.28 -15.52 -5.88
CA GLU A 472 23.04 -14.31 -6.66
C GLU A 472 21.54 -14.01 -6.87
N PHE A 473 20.65 -14.94 -6.52
CA PHE A 473 19.21 -14.69 -6.47
C PHE A 473 18.87 -14.05 -5.12
N GLU A 474 18.80 -12.71 -5.13
CA GLU A 474 18.34 -11.90 -4.00
C GLU A 474 16.88 -12.08 -3.53
N PRO A 475 15.92 -12.79 -4.19
CA PRO A 475 14.58 -12.90 -3.64
C PRO A 475 14.43 -14.13 -2.73
N ILE A 476 15.43 -14.46 -1.90
CA ILE A 476 15.21 -15.40 -0.80
C ILE A 476 14.45 -14.63 0.29
N PRO A 477 13.30 -15.13 0.80
CA PRO A 477 12.52 -14.49 1.86
C PRO A 477 13.40 -14.13 3.06
N PRO A 478 13.05 -13.04 3.76
CA PRO A 478 13.98 -12.04 4.24
C PRO A 478 15.01 -12.68 5.18
N SER A 479 16.28 -12.53 4.83
CA SER A 479 17.20 -12.10 5.87
C SER A 479 16.67 -10.79 6.44
N TYR A 480 16.09 -10.81 7.64
CA TYR A 480 15.70 -9.59 8.32
C TYR A 480 16.97 -8.79 8.57
N ASP A 481 17.23 -7.79 7.74
CA ASP A 481 18.25 -6.80 8.08
C ASP A 481 17.74 -6.05 9.29
N LEU A 482 18.43 -6.25 10.41
CA LEU A 482 18.14 -5.55 11.65
C LEU A 482 18.68 -4.12 11.61
N LYS A 483 19.56 -3.75 10.66
CA LYS A 483 20.12 -2.39 10.60
C LYS A 483 19.06 -1.29 10.62
N PRO A 484 17.94 -1.34 9.89
CA PRO A 484 16.93 -0.27 9.93
C PRO A 484 16.16 -0.21 11.25
N VAL A 485 16.15 -1.29 12.04
CA VAL A 485 15.56 -1.35 13.39
C VAL A 485 16.58 -0.89 14.44
N CYS A 486 17.86 -1.17 14.20
CA CYS A 486 18.97 -0.76 15.06
C CYS A 486 19.48 0.65 14.75
N ALA A 487 19.08 1.25 13.62
CA ALA A 487 19.40 2.62 13.23
C ALA A 487 18.46 3.61 13.94
N HIS A 488 19.00 4.77 14.33
CA HIS A 488 18.38 5.64 15.33
C HIS A 488 17.23 6.55 14.83
N SER A 489 16.79 6.44 13.57
CA SER A 489 15.77 7.35 13.01
C SER A 489 15.31 6.98 11.59
N GLN A 490 14.46 5.97 11.40
CA GLN A 490 13.68 5.89 10.17
C GLN A 490 12.35 6.64 10.37
N PRO A 491 11.79 7.30 9.33
CA PRO A 491 10.47 7.95 9.44
C PRO A 491 9.38 6.93 9.78
N ARG A 492 8.34 7.28 10.54
CA ARG A 492 7.38 6.27 11.05
C ARG A 492 6.62 5.57 9.93
N TRP A 493 6.33 6.29 8.84
CA TRP A 493 5.67 5.76 7.65
C TRP A 493 6.48 4.69 6.90
N SER A 494 7.77 4.55 7.18
CA SER A 494 8.64 3.51 6.61
C SER A 494 8.52 2.15 7.32
N TYR A 495 7.94 2.12 8.53
CA TYR A 495 7.76 0.89 9.29
C TYR A 495 6.49 0.14 8.87
N PRO A 496 6.47 -1.20 8.88
CA PRO A 496 5.27 -1.97 8.59
C PRO A 496 4.15 -1.62 9.57
N ASP A 497 2.89 -1.60 9.12
CA ASP A 497 1.70 -1.54 9.99
C ASP A 497 0.85 -2.80 9.86
N ASP A 498 -0.19 -2.92 10.69
CA ASP A 498 -1.17 -4.00 10.64
C ASP A 498 -2.48 -3.56 9.98
N ALA A 499 -2.46 -2.43 9.25
CA ALA A 499 -3.66 -1.83 8.69
C ALA A 499 -4.31 -2.73 7.66
N GLN A 500 -3.52 -3.47 6.88
CA GLN A 500 -4.05 -4.47 5.97
C GLN A 500 -4.96 -5.46 6.70
N ARG A 501 -4.55 -6.01 7.84
CA ARG A 501 -5.37 -6.96 8.61
C ARG A 501 -6.62 -6.27 9.13
N ALA A 502 -6.48 -5.05 9.67
CA ALA A 502 -7.62 -4.29 10.18
C ALA A 502 -8.69 -4.05 9.10
N ILE A 503 -8.26 -3.66 7.90
CA ILE A 503 -9.13 -3.35 6.77
C ILE A 503 -9.71 -4.62 6.16
N LEU A 504 -8.84 -5.57 5.76
CA LEU A 504 -9.24 -6.82 5.12
C LEU A 504 -10.26 -7.59 5.97
N CYS A 505 -10.02 -7.67 7.28
CA CYS A 505 -10.89 -8.41 8.19
C CYS A 505 -12.10 -7.58 8.64
N GLY A 506 -11.95 -6.26 8.80
CA GLY A 506 -13.05 -5.34 9.10
C GLY A 506 -14.07 -5.24 7.96
N ASP A 507 -13.63 -5.42 6.71
CA ASP A 507 -14.48 -5.43 5.53
C ASP A 507 -15.24 -6.75 5.31
N LYS A 508 -15.02 -7.77 6.15
CA LYS A 508 -15.76 -9.03 6.06
C LYS A 508 -17.16 -8.88 6.65
N LYS A 509 -18.19 -9.09 5.83
CA LYS A 509 -19.57 -9.28 6.31
C LYS A 509 -19.67 -10.57 7.11
N TYR A 510 -18.97 -11.61 6.68
CA TYR A 510 -18.93 -12.92 7.31
C TYR A 510 -17.53 -13.17 7.85
N PRO A 511 -17.27 -12.92 9.15
CA PRO A 511 -15.93 -13.04 9.70
C PRO A 511 -15.45 -14.49 9.70
N LEU A 512 -14.14 -14.68 9.57
CA LEU A 512 -13.48 -15.98 9.67
C LEU A 512 -13.32 -16.37 11.15
N ASN A 513 -14.36 -16.91 11.75
CA ASN A 513 -14.35 -17.39 13.13
C ASN A 513 -14.85 -18.82 13.24
N GLN A 514 -14.24 -19.71 12.46
CA GLN A 514 -14.66 -21.10 12.33
C GLN A 514 -13.73 -22.06 13.07
N THR A 515 -14.17 -23.31 13.21
CA THR A 515 -13.31 -24.36 13.76
C THR A 515 -12.16 -24.64 12.78
N PHE A 516 -11.07 -25.24 13.28
CA PHE A 516 -9.97 -25.64 12.41
C PHE A 516 -10.43 -26.62 11.31
N SER A 517 -11.36 -27.52 11.63
CA SER A 517 -11.91 -28.47 10.64
C SER A 517 -12.65 -27.77 9.51
N ASP A 518 -13.36 -26.69 9.82
CA ASP A 518 -14.03 -25.89 8.78
C ASP A 518 -12.98 -25.16 7.92
N ILE A 519 -11.95 -24.56 8.53
CA ILE A 519 -10.86 -23.89 7.81
C ILE A 519 -10.13 -24.87 6.88
N GLU A 520 -9.89 -26.09 7.34
CA GLU A 520 -9.30 -27.19 6.55
C GLU A 520 -10.19 -27.51 5.33
N SER A 521 -11.50 -27.68 5.53
CA SER A 521 -12.44 -27.88 4.42
C SER A 521 -12.47 -26.69 3.45
N MET A 522 -12.42 -25.44 3.95
CA MET A 522 -12.34 -24.26 3.06
C MET A 522 -11.05 -24.24 2.25
N PHE A 523 -9.94 -24.70 2.83
CA PHE A 523 -8.67 -24.81 2.13
C PHE A 523 -8.71 -25.90 1.05
N GLU A 524 -9.30 -27.06 1.34
CA GLU A 524 -9.48 -28.13 0.36
C GLU A 524 -10.30 -27.67 -0.86
N ASP A 525 -11.38 -26.92 -0.62
CA ASP A 525 -12.20 -26.34 -1.69
C ASP A 525 -11.41 -25.34 -2.57
N LEU A 526 -10.49 -24.57 -1.97
CA LEU A 526 -9.61 -23.67 -2.72
C LEU A 526 -8.57 -24.47 -3.51
N ALA A 527 -7.96 -25.48 -2.89
CA ALA A 527 -6.94 -26.32 -3.49
C ALA A 527 -7.47 -27.16 -4.65
N ALA A 528 -8.78 -27.44 -4.67
CA ALA A 528 -9.46 -28.05 -5.81
C ALA A 528 -9.59 -27.10 -7.02
N GLN A 529 -9.47 -25.78 -6.81
CA GLN A 529 -9.61 -24.77 -7.86
C GLN A 529 -8.27 -24.31 -8.43
N SER A 530 -7.24 -24.20 -7.58
CA SER A 530 -5.95 -23.66 -8.00
C SER A 530 -4.77 -24.32 -7.28
N ALA A 531 -3.66 -24.53 -8.00
CA ALA A 531 -2.42 -24.97 -7.39
C ALA A 531 -1.84 -23.93 -6.41
N PHE A 532 -2.24 -22.66 -6.50
CA PHE A 532 -1.77 -21.55 -5.63
C PHE A 532 -2.66 -21.29 -4.42
N ALA A 533 -3.65 -22.14 -4.17
CA ALA A 533 -4.55 -22.04 -3.02
C ALA A 533 -3.82 -21.94 -1.66
N ASP A 534 -2.65 -22.55 -1.53
CA ASP A 534 -1.87 -22.53 -0.29
C ASP A 534 -1.15 -21.21 -0.06
N ALA A 535 -0.60 -20.60 -1.11
CA ALA A 535 -0.10 -19.22 -1.06
C ALA A 535 -1.24 -18.26 -0.70
N TRP A 536 -2.39 -18.38 -1.37
CA TRP A 536 -3.54 -17.51 -1.12
C TRP A 536 -4.18 -17.70 0.27
N MET A 537 -4.32 -18.94 0.74
CA MET A 537 -4.84 -19.21 2.08
C MET A 537 -3.94 -18.62 3.17
N THR A 538 -2.62 -18.53 2.94
CA THR A 538 -1.68 -17.88 3.87
C THR A 538 -2.02 -16.39 4.05
N VAL A 539 -2.55 -15.74 3.02
CA VAL A 539 -3.03 -14.35 3.08
C VAL A 539 -4.39 -14.26 3.75
N MET A 540 -5.33 -15.15 3.42
CA MET A 540 -6.71 -15.09 3.93
C MET A 540 -6.85 -15.52 5.39
N ILE A 541 -6.02 -16.47 5.85
CA ILE A 541 -6.09 -17.01 7.21
C ILE A 541 -5.79 -15.97 8.29
N GLN A 542 -5.17 -14.84 7.93
CA GLN A 542 -4.86 -13.76 8.88
C GLN A 542 -6.09 -13.15 9.55
N CYS A 543 -7.29 -13.36 8.99
CA CYS A 543 -8.55 -12.95 9.60
C CYS A 543 -9.11 -13.95 10.62
N SER A 544 -8.46 -15.10 10.80
CA SER A 544 -8.94 -16.13 11.73
C SER A 544 -8.97 -15.61 13.17
N GLY A 545 -10.17 -15.60 13.76
CA GLY A 545 -10.41 -15.11 15.12
C GLY A 545 -10.38 -13.59 15.27
N TYR A 546 -10.25 -12.83 14.19
CA TYR A 546 -10.34 -11.37 14.22
C TYR A 546 -11.78 -10.95 14.54
N ASN A 547 -11.98 -10.27 15.68
CA ASN A 547 -13.29 -9.98 16.24
C ASN A 547 -13.58 -8.47 16.42
N ILE A 548 -12.67 -7.60 15.97
CA ILE A 548 -12.88 -6.15 15.98
C ILE A 548 -13.86 -5.83 14.85
N LYS A 549 -15.04 -5.31 15.21
CA LYS A 549 -16.09 -4.99 14.25
C LYS A 549 -15.92 -3.56 13.76
N SER A 550 -16.02 -3.37 12.45
CA SER A 550 -16.09 -2.02 11.90
C SER A 550 -17.40 -1.35 12.29
N ILE A 551 -17.35 -0.05 12.63
CA ILE A 551 -18.53 0.76 12.95
C ILE A 551 -19.39 0.94 11.70
N ASP A 552 -18.78 1.29 10.57
CA ASP A 552 -19.45 1.28 9.30
C ASP A 552 -19.39 -0.13 8.72
N SER A 553 -20.55 -0.81 8.72
CA SER A 553 -20.64 -2.14 8.14
C SER A 553 -20.25 -2.13 6.64
N PRO A 554 -19.59 -3.18 6.13
CA PRO A 554 -19.25 -3.29 4.73
C PRO A 554 -20.49 -3.15 3.85
N MET A 555 -20.31 -2.59 2.66
CA MET A 555 -21.37 -2.47 1.65
C MET A 555 -22.00 -3.85 1.37
N GLN A 556 -23.32 -3.90 1.28
CA GLN A 556 -24.06 -5.15 1.06
C GLN A 556 -24.10 -5.53 -0.42
N TRP A 557 -22.94 -5.76 -1.02
CA TRP A 557 -22.78 -5.93 -2.47
C TRP A 557 -23.66 -7.01 -3.11
N GLY A 558 -23.93 -8.12 -2.39
CA GLY A 558 -24.84 -9.17 -2.87
C GLY A 558 -26.30 -8.72 -3.03
N ASP A 559 -26.65 -7.60 -2.41
CA ASP A 559 -27.91 -6.89 -2.56
C ASP A 559 -27.80 -5.71 -3.54
N TYR A 560 -26.73 -5.63 -4.37
CA TYR A 560 -26.53 -4.55 -5.36
C TYR A 560 -26.06 -5.05 -6.75
N PRO A 561 -26.88 -4.85 -7.80
CA PRO A 561 -28.30 -4.63 -7.66
C PRO A 561 -28.87 -5.89 -6.99
N ALA A 562 -29.65 -5.73 -5.93
CA ALA A 562 -30.45 -6.82 -5.38
C ALA A 562 -31.21 -7.42 -6.56
N HIS A 563 -31.70 -8.65 -6.45
CA HIS A 563 -32.59 -9.24 -7.46
C HIS A 563 -33.87 -8.39 -7.76
N ARG A 564 -33.99 -7.16 -7.22
CA ARG A 564 -35.02 -6.14 -7.41
C ARG A 564 -34.52 -4.69 -7.59
N GLN A 565 -33.23 -4.37 -7.48
CA GLN A 565 -32.75 -2.98 -7.68
C GLN A 565 -32.15 -2.79 -9.08
N LYS A 566 -32.23 -1.56 -9.61
CA LYS A 566 -31.57 -1.19 -10.86
C LYS A 566 -30.06 -1.00 -10.59
N PRO A 567 -29.18 -1.15 -11.59
CA PRO A 567 -27.79 -0.73 -11.47
C PRO A 567 -27.69 0.71 -10.95
N ILE A 568 -26.62 1.02 -10.23
CA ILE A 568 -26.41 2.32 -9.59
C ILE A 568 -26.08 3.35 -10.68
N LYS A 569 -26.91 4.40 -10.78
CA LYS A 569 -26.62 5.53 -11.67
C LYS A 569 -25.73 6.52 -10.95
N THR A 570 -24.58 6.82 -11.53
CA THR A 570 -23.62 7.84 -11.05
C THR A 570 -23.69 9.09 -11.92
N ALA A 571 -23.13 10.20 -11.45
CA ALA A 571 -23.07 11.46 -12.20
C ALA A 571 -22.25 11.35 -13.49
N PHE A 572 -21.27 10.44 -13.52
CA PHE A 572 -20.51 10.07 -14.70
C PHE A 572 -20.26 8.56 -14.71
N PRO A 573 -20.30 7.88 -15.87
CA PRO A 573 -20.07 6.43 -15.92
C PRO A 573 -18.66 6.03 -15.49
N LEU A 574 -18.55 4.93 -14.73
CA LEU A 574 -17.27 4.35 -14.30
C LEU A 574 -16.59 3.63 -15.48
N LEU A 575 -15.26 3.50 -15.42
CA LEU A 575 -14.49 2.65 -16.33
C LEU A 575 -13.85 1.50 -15.56
N TYR A 576 -14.26 0.26 -15.87
CA TYR A 576 -13.67 -0.97 -15.35
C TYR A 576 -12.71 -1.56 -16.38
N ILE A 577 -11.56 -2.04 -15.93
CA ILE A 577 -10.54 -2.66 -16.80
C ILE A 577 -10.05 -3.95 -16.15
N SER A 578 -9.89 -5.01 -16.93
CA SER A 578 -9.43 -6.31 -16.44
C SER A 578 -8.55 -7.02 -17.46
N ASN A 579 -7.62 -7.83 -16.97
CA ASN A 579 -6.74 -8.63 -17.83
C ASN A 579 -7.45 -9.93 -18.25
N SER A 580 -7.06 -10.51 -19.39
CA SER A 580 -7.50 -11.85 -19.81
C SER A 580 -7.16 -12.95 -18.79
N ALA A 581 -6.09 -12.76 -18.02
CA ALA A 581 -5.75 -13.62 -16.90
C ALA A 581 -5.05 -12.79 -15.81
N ASP A 582 -5.70 -12.66 -14.66
CA ASP A 582 -5.16 -11.96 -13.48
C ASP A 582 -5.12 -12.92 -12.29
N PRO A 583 -3.96 -13.12 -11.64
CA PRO A 583 -3.81 -14.14 -10.60
C PRO A 583 -4.60 -13.85 -9.31
N VAL A 584 -5.22 -12.67 -9.17
CA VAL A 584 -5.90 -12.24 -7.95
C VAL A 584 -7.29 -11.64 -8.23
N THR A 585 -7.42 -10.88 -9.31
CA THR A 585 -8.65 -10.19 -9.72
C THR A 585 -9.08 -10.64 -11.12
N PRO A 586 -9.59 -11.89 -11.25
CA PRO A 586 -9.82 -12.53 -12.55
C PRO A 586 -10.86 -11.77 -13.38
N LEU A 587 -10.83 -11.95 -14.70
CA LEU A 587 -11.66 -11.22 -15.67
C LEU A 587 -13.16 -11.17 -15.31
N ILE A 588 -13.68 -12.28 -14.78
CA ILE A 588 -15.08 -12.40 -14.38
C ILE A 588 -15.48 -11.40 -13.29
N ALA A 589 -14.55 -10.96 -12.44
CA ALA A 589 -14.80 -9.97 -11.40
C ALA A 589 -15.12 -8.60 -12.00
N GLY A 590 -14.37 -8.16 -13.02
CA GLY A 590 -14.62 -6.91 -13.75
C GLY A 590 -15.98 -6.88 -14.45
N LEU A 591 -16.36 -8.01 -15.08
CA LEU A 591 -17.68 -8.16 -15.71
C LEU A 591 -18.83 -8.08 -14.69
N LYS A 592 -18.69 -8.73 -13.53
CA LYS A 592 -19.71 -8.67 -12.47
C LYS A 592 -19.85 -7.27 -11.88
N MET A 593 -18.73 -6.60 -11.61
CA MET A 593 -18.73 -5.29 -10.96
C MET A 593 -19.20 -4.18 -11.90
N SER A 594 -18.80 -4.19 -13.17
CA SER A 594 -19.30 -3.22 -14.16
C SER A 594 -20.82 -3.27 -14.29
N ALA A 595 -21.43 -4.46 -14.26
CA ALA A 595 -22.88 -4.63 -14.32
C ALA A 595 -23.65 -4.05 -13.12
N LYS A 596 -22.97 -3.68 -12.02
CA LYS A 596 -23.59 -3.04 -10.86
C LYS A 596 -23.85 -1.54 -11.08
N PHE A 597 -23.29 -0.92 -12.12
CA PHE A 597 -23.40 0.50 -12.41
C PHE A 597 -24.03 0.75 -13.79
N VAL A 598 -24.83 1.80 -13.90
CA VAL A 598 -25.47 2.19 -15.18
C VAL A 598 -24.41 2.73 -16.13
N ASP A 599 -24.44 2.24 -17.37
CA ASP A 599 -23.57 2.67 -18.48
C ASP A 599 -22.06 2.58 -18.19
N ALA A 600 -21.65 1.80 -17.18
CA ALA A 600 -20.24 1.63 -16.85
C ALA A 600 -19.50 0.96 -18.01
N GLY A 601 -18.45 1.64 -18.49
CA GLY A 601 -17.61 1.14 -19.56
C GLY A 601 -16.73 0.00 -19.10
N PHE A 602 -16.42 -0.90 -20.03
CA PHE A 602 -15.53 -2.03 -19.77
C PHE A 602 -14.68 -2.36 -20.99
N PHE A 603 -13.43 -2.70 -20.76
CA PHE A 603 -12.63 -3.41 -21.76
C PHE A 603 -11.66 -4.40 -21.10
N GLU A 604 -11.32 -5.43 -21.87
CA GLU A 604 -10.34 -6.45 -21.50
C GLU A 604 -8.98 -6.07 -22.08
N GLN A 605 -7.92 -6.06 -21.27
CA GLN A 605 -6.55 -6.08 -21.80
C GLN A 605 -6.14 -7.54 -22.02
N GLU A 606 -5.71 -7.87 -23.23
CA GLU A 606 -5.28 -9.22 -23.60
C GLU A 606 -3.87 -9.53 -23.10
N SER A 607 -3.74 -9.71 -21.79
CA SER A 607 -2.48 -9.98 -21.11
C SER A 607 -2.64 -10.88 -19.89
N GLU A 608 -1.53 -11.45 -19.46
CA GLU A 608 -1.36 -12.04 -18.14
C GLU A 608 -0.74 -11.04 -17.15
N GLY A 609 -1.16 -11.13 -15.88
CA GLY A 609 -0.59 -10.34 -14.79
C GLY A 609 -1.65 -9.62 -13.97
N HIS A 610 -1.24 -9.02 -12.85
CA HIS A 610 -2.16 -8.32 -11.96
C HIS A 610 -2.32 -6.85 -12.36
N CYS A 611 -3.57 -6.42 -12.61
CA CYS A 611 -3.91 -5.12 -13.22
C CYS A 611 -3.31 -4.94 -14.63
N THR A 612 -3.83 -3.96 -15.39
CA THR A 612 -3.37 -3.71 -16.76
C THR A 612 -1.93 -3.19 -16.83
N ILE A 613 -1.44 -2.57 -15.75
CA ILE A 613 -0.06 -2.11 -15.65
C ILE A 613 0.97 -3.25 -15.72
N ALA A 614 0.58 -4.52 -15.52
CA ALA A 614 1.51 -5.65 -15.64
C ALA A 614 2.21 -5.75 -17.02
N VAL A 615 1.56 -5.24 -18.07
CA VAL A 615 1.99 -5.33 -19.46
C VAL A 615 1.64 -4.02 -20.19
N LYS A 616 2.52 -3.53 -21.07
CA LYS A 616 2.21 -2.37 -21.91
C LYS A 616 1.18 -2.70 -22.99
N SER A 617 0.18 -1.84 -23.11
CA SER A 617 -0.76 -1.81 -24.23
C SER A 617 -1.07 -0.37 -24.62
N ARG A 618 -0.72 0.00 -25.85
CA ARG A 618 -1.04 1.29 -26.47
C ARG A 618 -2.55 1.50 -26.45
N CYS A 619 -3.33 0.48 -26.80
CA CYS A 619 -4.80 0.54 -26.78
C CYS A 619 -5.33 0.89 -25.38
N THR A 620 -4.83 0.23 -24.33
CA THR A 620 -5.22 0.53 -22.93
C THR A 620 -4.84 1.96 -22.55
N ILE A 621 -3.60 2.37 -22.84
CA ILE A 621 -3.10 3.72 -22.53
C ILE A 621 -3.96 4.80 -23.19
N GLU A 622 -4.26 4.65 -24.48
CA GLU A 622 -5.08 5.58 -25.24
C GLU A 622 -6.50 5.70 -24.66
N LYS A 623 -7.12 4.58 -24.28
CA LYS A 623 -8.45 4.57 -23.66
C LYS A 623 -8.49 5.21 -22.28
N VAL A 624 -7.53 4.87 -21.41
CA VAL A 624 -7.43 5.48 -20.08
C VAL A 624 -7.23 6.99 -20.19
N ARG A 625 -6.34 7.42 -21.09
CA ARG A 625 -6.11 8.84 -21.37
C ARG A 625 -7.38 9.52 -21.89
N ALA A 626 -8.05 8.93 -22.88
CA ALA A 626 -9.28 9.49 -23.45
C ALA A 626 -10.42 9.60 -22.42
N TYR A 627 -10.53 8.63 -21.51
CA TYR A 627 -11.50 8.68 -20.41
C TYR A 627 -11.25 9.87 -19.48
N PHE A 628 -10.00 10.06 -19.01
CA PHE A 628 -9.66 11.17 -18.13
C PHE A 628 -9.72 12.53 -18.83
N ARG A 629 -9.15 12.65 -20.04
CA ARG A 629 -9.02 13.92 -20.77
C ARG A 629 -10.30 14.37 -21.43
N GLU A 630 -11.02 13.44 -22.04
CA GLU A 630 -12.12 13.73 -22.97
C GLU A 630 -13.46 13.26 -22.42
N GLY A 631 -13.49 12.45 -21.36
CA GLY A 631 -14.71 11.81 -20.89
C GLY A 631 -15.24 10.75 -21.86
N LYS A 632 -14.39 10.16 -22.70
CA LYS A 632 -14.79 9.06 -23.57
C LYS A 632 -14.88 7.77 -22.76
N VAL A 633 -16.08 7.22 -22.67
CA VAL A 633 -16.36 5.97 -21.95
C VAL A 633 -16.44 4.83 -22.99
N PRO A 634 -15.65 3.76 -22.86
CA PRO A 634 -15.84 2.53 -23.62
C PRO A 634 -17.26 1.96 -23.45
N ASP A 635 -17.72 1.18 -24.42
CA ASP A 635 -19.07 0.58 -24.34
C ASP A 635 -19.20 -0.38 -23.14
N PRO A 636 -20.37 -0.46 -22.50
CA PRO A 636 -20.63 -1.47 -21.48
C PRO A 636 -20.52 -2.90 -22.04
N PRO A 637 -20.08 -3.88 -21.23
CA PRO A 637 -19.94 -5.24 -21.69
C PRO A 637 -21.31 -5.90 -21.88
N ARG A 638 -21.49 -6.62 -22.99
CA ARG A 638 -22.66 -7.46 -23.22
C ARG A 638 -22.42 -8.83 -22.60
N LEU A 639 -22.90 -9.03 -21.38
CA LEU A 639 -22.75 -10.29 -20.67
C LEU A 639 -23.45 -11.45 -21.36
N GLY A 640 -22.90 -12.66 -21.23
CA GLY A 640 -23.59 -13.89 -21.64
C GLY A 640 -24.97 -14.05 -20.99
N GLY A 641 -25.93 -14.62 -21.73
CA GLY A 641 -27.34 -14.78 -21.31
C GLY A 641 -27.62 -15.91 -20.30
N LYS A 642 -28.90 -16.09 -19.95
CA LYS A 642 -29.34 -17.16 -19.02
C LYS A 642 -29.04 -18.55 -19.59
N GLY A 643 -28.04 -19.24 -19.03
CA GLY A 643 -27.63 -20.58 -19.41
C GLY A 643 -26.25 -20.66 -20.10
N THR A 644 -25.60 -19.51 -20.36
CA THR A 644 -24.23 -19.41 -20.88
C THR A 644 -23.28 -18.89 -19.80
N ASN A 645 -21.97 -19.16 -19.92
CA ASN A 645 -20.97 -18.63 -19.00
C ASN A 645 -20.92 -17.09 -19.14
N LEU A 646 -20.73 -16.34 -18.04
CA LEU A 646 -20.59 -14.87 -18.10
C LEU A 646 -19.46 -14.45 -19.06
N LEU A 647 -18.43 -15.29 -19.16
CA LEU A 647 -17.28 -15.12 -20.05
C LEU A 647 -17.59 -15.35 -21.54
N ASP A 648 -18.79 -15.82 -21.90
CA ASP A 648 -19.21 -15.99 -23.30
C ASP A 648 -19.80 -14.70 -23.90
N GLY A 649 -19.66 -13.56 -23.20
CA GLY A 649 -20.18 -12.27 -23.64
C GLY A 649 -19.34 -11.57 -24.71
N GLU A 650 -19.77 -10.37 -25.10
CA GLU A 650 -19.08 -9.49 -26.03
C GLU A 650 -18.65 -8.20 -25.32
N TRP A 651 -17.39 -7.82 -25.48
CA TRP A 651 -16.86 -6.55 -24.99
C TRP A 651 -15.62 -6.17 -25.79
N GLU A 652 -15.18 -4.94 -25.62
CA GLU A 652 -13.99 -4.44 -26.30
C GLU A 652 -12.70 -5.04 -25.72
N LYS A 653 -11.74 -5.34 -26.59
CA LYS A 653 -10.45 -5.90 -26.22
C LYS A 653 -9.30 -5.02 -26.69
N CYS A 654 -8.31 -4.86 -25.82
CA CYS A 654 -7.05 -4.19 -26.12
C CYS A 654 -5.92 -5.21 -26.16
N PRO A 655 -5.30 -5.45 -27.33
CA PRO A 655 -4.15 -6.34 -27.41
C PRO A 655 -2.97 -5.76 -26.61
N ALA A 656 -2.19 -6.62 -25.98
CA ALA A 656 -0.91 -6.26 -25.41
C ALA A 656 0.15 -6.07 -26.51
N ASP A 657 1.03 -5.08 -26.34
CA ASP A 657 2.13 -4.80 -27.27
C ASP A 657 3.46 -5.44 -26.83
N GLU A 658 3.49 -6.01 -25.63
CA GLU A 658 4.62 -6.77 -25.11
C GLU A 658 4.16 -8.04 -24.41
N ARG A 659 5.08 -8.99 -24.25
CA ARG A 659 4.88 -10.23 -23.48
C ARG A 659 6.25 -10.72 -22.97
N PRO A 660 6.30 -11.65 -22.01
CA PRO A 660 7.58 -12.14 -21.47
C PRO A 660 8.57 -12.54 -22.59
N TRP A 661 9.83 -12.09 -22.48
CA TRP A 661 10.90 -12.21 -23.50
C TRP A 661 10.69 -11.50 -24.85
N HIS A 662 9.55 -10.87 -25.07
CA HIS A 662 9.27 -10.05 -26.25
C HIS A 662 8.80 -8.67 -25.81
N GLU A 663 9.77 -7.85 -25.39
CA GLU A 663 9.53 -6.46 -25.02
C GLU A 663 9.14 -5.63 -26.25
N TYR A 664 8.30 -4.63 -26.03
CA TYR A 664 8.01 -3.63 -27.04
C TYR A 664 9.31 -2.91 -27.46
N GLN A 665 9.61 -2.92 -28.76
CA GLN A 665 10.77 -2.24 -29.35
C GLN A 665 10.27 -1.17 -30.33
N PRO A 666 10.49 0.13 -30.07
CA PRO A 666 10.13 1.17 -31.04
C PRO A 666 11.00 1.03 -32.30
N THR A 667 10.43 1.23 -33.49
CA THR A 667 11.22 1.19 -34.73
C THR A 667 12.05 2.46 -34.91
N ALA A 668 13.22 2.40 -35.55
CA ALA A 668 14.13 3.55 -35.69
C ALA A 668 13.53 4.75 -36.47
N GLN A 669 12.47 4.55 -37.25
CA GLN A 669 11.73 5.62 -37.94
C GLN A 669 10.80 6.40 -36.99
N VAL A 670 10.35 5.77 -35.89
CA VAL A 670 9.39 6.30 -34.90
C VAL A 670 9.98 7.43 -34.04
N ALA A 671 11.31 7.52 -33.95
CA ALA A 671 11.99 8.52 -33.13
C ALA A 671 12.01 9.96 -33.71
N ASN A 672 11.48 10.18 -34.94
CA ASN A 672 11.54 11.47 -35.65
C ASN A 672 10.17 12.16 -35.83
N ASP A 673 9.07 11.57 -35.37
CA ASP A 673 7.73 12.17 -35.38
C ASP A 673 7.33 12.56 -33.94
N ASP A 674 7.02 13.83 -33.71
CA ASP A 674 6.68 14.36 -32.38
C ASP A 674 5.47 13.66 -31.75
N MET A 675 4.49 13.23 -32.56
CA MET A 675 3.29 12.58 -32.07
C MET A 675 3.56 11.13 -31.65
N GLU A 676 4.39 10.42 -32.42
CA GLU A 676 4.84 9.07 -32.08
C GLU A 676 5.87 9.05 -30.94
N ALA A 677 6.70 10.09 -30.81
CA ALA A 677 7.61 10.26 -29.67
C ALA A 677 6.83 10.45 -28.35
N ALA A 678 5.74 11.21 -28.37
CA ALA A 678 4.87 11.37 -27.20
C ALA A 678 4.17 10.04 -26.83
N GLU A 679 3.85 9.21 -27.81
CA GLU A 679 3.29 7.88 -27.58
C GLU A 679 4.32 6.93 -26.97
N LEU A 680 5.55 6.92 -27.49
CA LEU A 680 6.64 6.14 -26.91
C LEU A 680 6.90 6.53 -25.45
N GLY A 681 6.92 7.83 -25.15
CA GLY A 681 7.04 8.33 -23.78
C GLY A 681 5.92 7.82 -22.86
N ARG A 682 4.69 7.68 -23.37
CA ARG A 682 3.58 7.07 -22.61
C ARG A 682 3.76 5.57 -22.40
N MET A 683 4.23 4.84 -23.41
CA MET A 683 4.54 3.41 -23.30
C MET A 683 5.63 3.15 -22.26
N GLU A 684 6.68 3.98 -22.24
CA GLU A 684 7.74 3.95 -21.24
C GLU A 684 7.21 4.30 -19.85
N ALA A 685 6.42 5.36 -19.73
CA ALA A 685 5.79 5.75 -18.47
C ALA A 685 4.90 4.65 -17.89
N TRP A 686 4.11 3.97 -18.72
CA TRP A 686 3.30 2.83 -18.30
C TRP A 686 4.14 1.68 -17.74
N GLY A 687 5.27 1.37 -18.40
CA GLY A 687 6.26 0.42 -17.89
C GLY A 687 6.89 0.86 -16.57
N GLY A 688 7.12 2.16 -16.37
CA GLY A 688 7.58 2.68 -15.09
C GLY A 688 6.53 2.58 -13.99
N ILE A 689 5.23 2.77 -14.30
CA ILE A 689 4.14 2.59 -13.32
C ILE A 689 4.11 1.14 -12.84
N ARG A 690 4.27 0.17 -13.76
CA ARG A 690 4.42 -1.26 -13.41
C ARG A 690 5.53 -1.47 -12.39
N ASP A 691 6.70 -0.93 -12.66
CA ASP A 691 7.90 -1.13 -11.84
C ASP A 691 7.75 -0.46 -10.48
N ALA A 692 7.13 0.73 -10.43
CA ALA A 692 6.76 1.41 -9.20
C ALA A 692 5.69 0.64 -8.39
N PHE A 693 4.69 0.06 -9.06
CA PHE A 693 3.65 -0.74 -8.41
C PHE A 693 4.21 -2.01 -7.76
N ALA A 694 5.21 -2.64 -8.38
CA ALA A 694 5.92 -3.78 -7.81
C ALA A 694 6.70 -3.46 -6.51
N GLN A 695 6.99 -2.18 -6.25
CA GLN A 695 7.66 -1.72 -5.02
C GLN A 695 6.70 -1.48 -3.84
N ILE A 696 5.39 -1.45 -4.10
CA ILE A 696 4.38 -1.19 -3.06
C ILE A 696 4.13 -2.46 -2.26
N ASP A 697 4.00 -2.30 -0.94
CA ASP A 697 3.67 -3.42 -0.08
C ASP A 697 2.22 -3.87 -0.32
N HIS A 698 2.07 -4.97 -1.06
CA HIS A 698 0.83 -5.71 -1.16
C HIS A 698 0.92 -6.97 -0.30
N TRP A 699 -0.15 -7.28 0.44
CA TRP A 699 -0.28 -8.50 1.25
C TRP A 699 0.75 -8.68 2.39
N GLY A 700 1.34 -7.59 2.89
CA GLY A 700 2.37 -7.63 3.93
C GLY A 700 3.69 -8.27 3.45
N ALA A 701 3.87 -8.38 2.14
CA ALA A 701 5.07 -8.97 1.53
C ALA A 701 6.33 -8.13 1.75
N ARG A 702 6.22 -6.87 2.19
CA ARG A 702 7.36 -6.03 2.61
C ARG A 702 7.95 -6.47 3.95
N GLU A 703 7.22 -7.20 4.79
CA GLU A 703 7.86 -7.92 5.90
C GLU A 703 8.80 -9.01 5.40
N LEU A 704 8.60 -9.50 4.16
CA LEU A 704 9.45 -10.47 3.46
C LEU A 704 10.47 -9.84 2.49
N ARG A 705 10.31 -8.56 2.15
CA ARG A 705 11.10 -7.80 1.18
C ARG A 705 11.47 -6.44 1.77
N ARG A 706 12.51 -6.38 2.60
CA ARG A 706 13.26 -5.13 2.78
C ARG A 706 14.52 -5.25 1.93
N PHE A 707 14.61 -4.50 0.84
CA PHE A 707 15.77 -3.67 0.50
C PHE A 707 15.47 -2.72 -0.67
N GLU A 708 16.25 -1.64 -0.67
CA GLU A 708 16.23 -0.47 -1.56
C GLU A 708 16.31 -0.88 -3.04
N PHE A 709 15.29 -0.52 -3.82
CA PHE A 709 15.51 -0.31 -5.24
C PHE A 709 16.13 1.08 -5.42
N ALA A 710 17.45 1.14 -5.32
CA ALA A 710 18.20 2.16 -6.04
C ALA A 710 18.28 1.69 -7.49
N LEU A 711 17.47 2.32 -8.36
CA LEU A 711 17.79 2.48 -9.77
C LEU A 711 17.87 3.97 -10.07
#